data_AF-A0A934D443-F1
#
_entry.id   AF-A0A934D443-F1
#
_cell.length_a   1.000
_cell.length_b   1.000
_cell.length_c   1.000
_cell.angle_alpha   90.00
_cell.angle_beta   90.00
_cell.angle_gamma   90.00
#
_symmetry.space_group_name_H-M   'P 1'
#
loop_
_entity.id
_entity.type
_entity.pdbx_description
1 polymer ?
#
loop_
_entity_poly.entity_id
_entity_poly.type
_entity_poly.pdbx_seq_one_letter_code
_entity_poly.pdbx_strand_id
1 'polypeptide(L)'
;MLASLALQFSVFVARPVHGLAAGIANTVATIGVPISAPISAPISALGGAPISATGGATGNSAASAVDVPLSMWTSSNYPTGIQFGKAYGISCGDYDADGWVDVFVCHSGGLWKNLGGQDWVKAVDLAPLLGTNFRYGAAFGDFNEDGLPDLATEPRLASASCMSLLEAGPNGVYRDIAKQAWRIDATVCVANTETNCWGDVDGDGWIDLFVPAYPPVMGSTGNWFFENLGPYTPSGKYAFTDKTVVAGLDNPLGAARPEGAQFADYDFDGDLDLYSNNTLYQNVSAWGTPSFVALAPAESGFDLFNKLEEGAAFADYDMDGDLDLLVAFTTAPGVVVYESRGDGTFFFEGGIVDSPLTGLTLGLSVEDWDFDGDLDFTTRSVFRRNRMIEDGARHFTVATHTINPNHLANATPAWFDWDRDGDLDTALGNWANGGRLYQNDLYGPTTPAIDRRYVRVKPLKASSSVAQGLETEFGATVELTLQPDDGRRRVKFTSSSNGYLNQGEYTLTFGLPTTPVDVVFDVAVDFPIVGTRGLWRVDASVNPVLGSLHLAALADRELQVFRDGRVRIGGVEYPALGSRAAWLGELGGGLALPAKGAPLAAPTVTTQTETWAVLGVSTAGANGPIGLRQLDLDGLLDAPVSCGGVDANVVLWDTTDPAHPFVASGGSAKLATDPRNRRTHVRTSFVLQPSREYRLAARVTSFRASPVTGPLSAGGLTLLGSALTVLSSPCSGVELANAPLDPQVLYLSTRFAP
;
A
#
# COMPACT_ATOMS: atom_id res chain seq x y z
N MET A 1 -37.74 -36.16 -32.26
CA MET A 1 -37.68 -35.04 -31.29
C MET A 1 -36.84 -35.53 -30.12
N LEU A 2 -35.55 -35.18 -30.14
CA LEU A 2 -34.53 -35.59 -29.18
C LEU A 2 -34.46 -34.52 -28.08
N ALA A 3 -34.56 -34.93 -26.82
CA ALA A 3 -34.16 -34.14 -25.67
C ALA A 3 -33.14 -34.98 -24.88
N SER A 4 -31.90 -34.49 -24.86
CA SER A 4 -30.76 -35.12 -24.20
C SER A 4 -30.75 -34.73 -22.72
N LEU A 5 -30.80 -35.73 -21.85
CA LEU A 5 -30.46 -35.60 -20.43
C LEU A 5 -28.95 -35.86 -20.30
N ALA A 6 -28.18 -34.86 -19.90
CA ALA A 6 -26.76 -35.03 -19.55
C ALA A 6 -26.65 -35.20 -18.03
N LEU A 7 -26.28 -36.40 -17.58
CA LEU A 7 -25.76 -36.65 -16.24
C LEU A 7 -24.29 -36.18 -16.20
N GLN A 8 -23.97 -35.21 -15.35
CA GLN A 8 -22.59 -34.90 -14.97
C GLN A 8 -22.15 -35.86 -13.86
N PHE A 9 -21.02 -36.53 -14.06
CA PHE A 9 -20.31 -37.28 -13.02
C PHE A 9 -19.35 -36.34 -12.28
N SER A 10 -19.58 -36.12 -11.00
CA SER A 10 -18.60 -35.53 -10.08
C SER A 10 -17.60 -36.61 -9.66
N VAL A 11 -16.31 -36.41 -9.96
CA VAL A 11 -15.23 -37.29 -9.49
C VAL A 11 -14.86 -36.86 -8.07
N PHE A 12 -15.28 -37.65 -7.08
CA PHE A 12 -14.74 -37.60 -5.73
C PHE A 12 -13.43 -38.39 -5.69
N VAL A 13 -12.30 -37.71 -5.42
CA VAL A 13 -11.06 -38.42 -5.04
C VAL A 13 -11.12 -38.67 -3.54
N ALA A 14 -11.37 -39.92 -3.16
CA ALA A 14 -11.37 -40.39 -1.79
C ALA A 14 -9.93 -40.65 -1.29
N ARG A 15 -9.72 -40.38 0.00
CA ARG A 15 -8.51 -40.58 0.83
C ARG A 15 -7.84 -41.95 0.66
N PRO A 16 -6.54 -42.09 0.97
CA PRO A 16 -6.00 -43.32 1.55
C PRO A 16 -5.92 -43.22 3.08
N VAL A 17 -6.38 -44.29 3.75
CA VAL A 17 -6.31 -44.49 5.20
C VAL A 17 -5.35 -45.65 5.49
N HIS A 18 -4.62 -45.57 6.61
CA HIS A 18 -3.82 -46.61 7.29
C HIS A 18 -2.51 -47.06 6.59
N GLY A 19 -1.43 -47.44 7.26
CA GLY A 19 -1.22 -47.94 8.63
C GLY A 19 -0.74 -49.41 8.60
N LEU A 20 0.55 -49.61 8.89
CA LEU A 20 1.21 -50.87 9.30
C LEU A 20 1.46 -52.01 8.27
N ALA A 21 2.56 -52.72 8.55
CA ALA A 21 3.38 -53.53 7.66
C ALA A 21 3.14 -55.05 7.74
N ALA A 22 3.76 -55.74 6.77
CA ALA A 22 4.28 -57.12 6.75
C ALA A 22 3.40 -58.28 6.22
N GLY A 23 3.91 -58.94 5.15
CA GLY A 23 4.12 -60.39 5.17
C GLY A 23 3.37 -61.28 4.14
N ILE A 24 4.17 -61.87 3.24
CA ILE A 24 4.07 -63.25 2.66
C ILE A 24 3.34 -63.45 1.30
N ALA A 25 4.18 -63.50 0.26
CA ALA A 25 4.32 -64.42 -0.88
C ALA A 25 3.14 -65.28 -1.44
N ASN A 26 2.94 -65.08 -2.75
CA ASN A 26 2.71 -66.03 -3.86
C ASN A 26 1.59 -67.09 -3.78
N THR A 27 0.60 -66.98 -4.68
CA THR A 27 0.45 -67.88 -5.85
C THR A 27 -0.35 -67.17 -6.94
N VAL A 28 0.20 -67.13 -8.17
CA VAL A 28 -0.33 -66.47 -9.36
C VAL A 28 -1.24 -67.41 -10.15
N ALA A 29 -2.40 -66.93 -10.58
CA ALA A 29 -3.10 -67.42 -11.77
C ALA A 29 -3.52 -66.22 -12.64
N THR A 30 -2.70 -66.03 -13.66
CA THR A 30 -2.72 -65.18 -14.86
C THR A 30 -4.08 -64.92 -15.54
N ILE A 31 -4.37 -63.62 -15.74
CA ILE A 31 -4.63 -62.94 -17.03
C ILE A 31 -3.91 -61.58 -16.87
N GLY A 32 -2.82 -61.18 -17.55
CA GLY A 32 -2.48 -61.28 -18.97
C GLY A 32 -2.37 -59.87 -19.62
N VAL A 33 -1.74 -58.85 -18.99
CA VAL A 33 -0.43 -58.21 -19.36
C VAL A 33 -0.58 -56.94 -20.26
N PRO A 34 0.24 -55.85 -20.17
CA PRO A 34 1.01 -55.24 -19.06
C PRO A 34 0.84 -53.69 -18.93
N ILE A 35 1.16 -53.09 -17.77
CA ILE A 35 1.77 -51.75 -17.72
C ILE A 35 3.03 -51.88 -16.89
N SER A 36 4.17 -51.89 -17.58
CA SER A 36 5.51 -51.87 -17.01
C SER A 36 6.35 -50.90 -17.83
N ALA A 37 6.73 -49.76 -17.25
CA ALA A 37 8.04 -49.12 -17.37
C ALA A 37 7.97 -47.62 -17.00
N PRO A 38 9.04 -47.07 -16.38
CA PRO A 38 9.16 -45.67 -15.98
C PRO A 38 9.39 -44.78 -17.22
N ILE A 39 8.81 -43.58 -17.24
CA ILE A 39 9.14 -42.61 -18.29
C ILE A 39 10.42 -41.88 -17.89
N SER A 40 11.53 -42.44 -18.36
CA SER A 40 12.80 -41.75 -18.57
C SER A 40 13.12 -41.84 -20.06
N ALA A 41 12.84 -40.78 -20.83
CA ALA A 41 13.34 -40.57 -22.19
C ALA A 41 13.17 -39.08 -22.64
N PRO A 42 14.07 -38.54 -23.48
CA PRO A 42 14.24 -37.11 -23.73
C PRO A 42 13.22 -36.54 -24.74
N ILE A 43 12.96 -35.23 -24.64
CA ILE A 43 12.19 -34.49 -25.65
C ILE A 43 13.04 -34.37 -26.92
N SER A 44 12.71 -35.15 -27.94
CA SER A 44 13.14 -34.90 -29.32
C SER A 44 11.96 -35.02 -30.28
N ALA A 45 11.72 -33.92 -31.01
CA ALA A 45 11.01 -33.78 -32.29
C ALA A 45 9.55 -34.28 -32.38
N LEU A 46 8.61 -33.32 -32.35
CA LEU A 46 7.39 -33.38 -33.16
C LEU A 46 7.38 -32.15 -34.07
N GLY A 47 7.59 -32.40 -35.37
CA GLY A 47 7.55 -31.39 -36.40
C GLY A 47 6.13 -30.88 -36.65
N GLY A 48 5.94 -29.58 -36.41
CA GLY A 48 4.93 -28.75 -37.05
C GLY A 48 5.67 -27.68 -37.87
N ALA A 49 5.25 -27.46 -39.11
CA ALA A 49 5.95 -26.63 -40.08
C ALA A 49 6.23 -25.18 -39.58
N PRO A 50 7.37 -24.58 -39.94
CA PRO A 50 7.65 -23.19 -39.61
C PRO A 50 6.72 -22.26 -40.39
N ILE A 51 5.97 -21.40 -39.70
CA ILE A 51 5.35 -20.24 -40.32
C ILE A 51 6.47 -19.22 -40.55
N SER A 52 6.89 -19.05 -41.81
CA SER A 52 7.81 -17.99 -42.20
C SER A 52 7.06 -16.66 -42.23
N ALA A 53 7.25 -15.83 -41.22
CA ALA A 53 6.96 -14.39 -41.32
C ALA A 53 8.22 -13.68 -41.82
N THR A 54 8.47 -13.73 -43.13
CA THR A 54 9.39 -12.78 -43.79
C THR A 54 8.58 -11.55 -44.18
N GLY A 55 8.62 -10.53 -43.34
CA GLY A 55 8.12 -9.18 -43.62
C GLY A 55 8.96 -8.20 -42.83
N GLY A 56 9.83 -7.45 -43.51
CA GLY A 56 10.77 -6.54 -42.89
C GLY A 56 10.06 -5.35 -42.23
N ALA A 57 10.40 -5.12 -40.96
CA ALA A 57 10.28 -3.82 -40.30
C ALA A 57 11.71 -3.43 -39.88
N THR A 58 12.31 -2.52 -40.64
CA THR A 58 13.55 -1.86 -40.26
C THR A 58 13.21 -0.63 -39.42
N GLY A 59 13.57 -0.66 -38.14
CA GLY A 59 13.64 0.49 -37.24
C GLY A 59 12.57 0.53 -36.16
N ASN A 60 12.91 0.16 -34.93
CA ASN A 60 12.81 1.01 -33.73
C ASN A 60 13.23 0.28 -32.44
N SER A 61 13.88 1.06 -31.56
CA SER A 61 14.22 0.87 -30.13
C SER A 61 14.10 -0.54 -29.53
N ALA A 62 15.23 -1.24 -29.48
CA ALA A 62 15.42 -2.38 -28.61
C ALA A 62 15.66 -1.90 -27.16
N ALA A 63 14.61 -1.88 -26.33
CA ALA A 63 14.76 -2.45 -25.01
C ALA A 63 14.93 -3.95 -25.26
N SER A 64 16.17 -4.42 -25.19
CA SER A 64 16.52 -5.81 -25.45
C SER A 64 15.82 -6.69 -24.41
N ALA A 65 14.86 -7.50 -24.85
CA ALA A 65 14.28 -8.60 -24.08
C ALA A 65 15.38 -9.62 -23.71
N VAL A 66 16.14 -9.34 -22.67
CA VAL A 66 17.08 -10.30 -22.09
C VAL A 66 16.27 -11.11 -21.08
N ASP A 67 16.05 -12.39 -21.34
CA ASP A 67 15.60 -13.28 -20.27
C ASP A 67 16.71 -13.27 -19.20
N VAL A 68 16.42 -12.76 -17.99
CA VAL A 68 17.37 -12.76 -16.88
C VAL A 68 17.39 -14.18 -16.28
N PRO A 69 18.46 -14.97 -16.47
CA PRO A 69 18.47 -16.34 -15.98
C PRO A 69 18.66 -16.34 -14.46
N LEU A 70 17.70 -16.92 -13.75
CA LEU A 70 17.83 -17.18 -12.32
C LEU A 70 18.63 -18.47 -12.13
N SER A 71 19.85 -18.32 -11.65
CA SER A 71 20.78 -19.42 -11.47
C SER A 71 20.61 -20.04 -10.09
N MET A 72 20.73 -21.36 -9.96
CA MET A 72 20.66 -21.97 -8.63
C MET A 72 21.89 -21.53 -7.84
N TRP A 73 21.68 -20.88 -6.70
CA TRP A 73 22.77 -20.40 -5.87
C TRP A 73 23.59 -21.57 -5.32
N THR A 74 24.93 -21.48 -5.40
CA THR A 74 25.83 -22.52 -4.87
C THR A 74 26.99 -21.92 -4.10
N SER A 75 27.46 -22.64 -3.09
CA SER A 75 28.66 -22.28 -2.33
C SER A 75 29.54 -23.51 -2.07
N SER A 76 30.69 -23.32 -1.41
CA SER A 76 31.52 -24.45 -0.97
C SER A 76 30.79 -25.39 0.00
N ASN A 77 29.85 -24.85 0.79
CA ASN A 77 29.00 -25.62 1.70
C ASN A 77 27.79 -26.24 0.98
N TYR A 78 27.35 -25.63 -0.12
CA TYR A 78 26.20 -26.08 -0.93
C TYR A 78 26.55 -26.19 -2.43
N PRO A 79 27.45 -27.11 -2.82
CA PRO A 79 28.00 -27.17 -4.18
C PRO A 79 26.99 -27.57 -5.27
N THR A 80 25.82 -28.04 -4.86
CA THR A 80 24.72 -28.46 -5.76
C THR A 80 23.42 -27.69 -5.48
N GLY A 81 23.52 -26.53 -4.83
CA GLY A 81 22.38 -25.75 -4.39
C GLY A 81 22.11 -25.92 -2.90
N ILE A 82 21.73 -24.83 -2.23
CA ILE A 82 21.16 -24.92 -0.89
C ILE A 82 19.79 -25.60 -0.96
N GLN A 83 19.59 -26.59 -0.10
CA GLN A 83 18.33 -27.31 0.01
C GLN A 83 17.73 -27.00 1.39
N PHE A 84 16.76 -26.10 1.44
CA PHE A 84 16.14 -25.65 2.69
C PHE A 84 15.25 -26.72 3.38
N GLY A 85 15.21 -27.93 2.81
CA GLY A 85 14.34 -29.02 3.23
C GLY A 85 13.00 -29.00 2.49
N LYS A 86 12.13 -29.97 2.80
CA LYS A 86 10.79 -30.06 2.19
C LYS A 86 10.00 -28.79 2.47
N ALA A 87 9.47 -28.17 1.41
CA ALA A 87 8.80 -26.88 1.49
C ALA A 87 7.50 -26.92 0.66
N TYR A 88 6.43 -26.34 1.21
CA TYR A 88 5.30 -25.86 0.42
C TYR A 88 5.55 -24.38 0.17
N GLY A 89 5.22 -23.53 1.13
CA GLY A 89 5.58 -22.12 1.18
C GLY A 89 6.92 -21.84 1.84
N ILE A 90 7.40 -20.64 1.60
CA ILE A 90 8.60 -20.01 2.11
C ILE A 90 8.23 -18.59 2.55
N SER A 91 8.72 -18.17 3.72
CA SER A 91 8.49 -16.82 4.23
C SER A 91 9.83 -16.17 4.52
N CYS A 92 10.00 -14.94 4.05
CA CYS A 92 11.19 -14.14 4.24
C CYS A 92 11.00 -13.13 5.38
N GLY A 93 12.03 -12.94 6.20
CA GLY A 93 12.03 -11.98 7.31
C GLY A 93 13.35 -12.01 8.06
N ASP A 94 13.78 -10.87 8.62
CA ASP A 94 15.01 -10.74 9.42
C ASP A 94 14.74 -11.19 10.87
N TYR A 95 14.84 -12.50 11.13
CA TYR A 95 14.32 -13.08 12.37
C TYR A 95 15.16 -12.72 13.60
N ASP A 96 16.41 -12.31 13.41
CA ASP A 96 17.33 -11.93 14.49
C ASP A 96 17.77 -10.46 14.48
N ALA A 97 17.10 -9.64 13.67
CA ALA A 97 17.27 -8.19 13.59
C ALA A 97 18.71 -7.76 13.25
N ASP A 98 19.42 -8.56 12.45
CA ASP A 98 20.79 -8.25 12.02
C ASP A 98 20.86 -7.45 10.71
N GLY A 99 19.69 -7.16 10.14
CA GLY A 99 19.48 -6.43 8.90
C GLY A 99 19.39 -7.33 7.68
N TRP A 100 19.78 -8.59 7.73
CA TRP A 100 19.76 -9.48 6.57
C TRP A 100 18.45 -10.27 6.51
N VAL A 101 17.93 -10.43 5.29
CA VAL A 101 16.71 -11.21 5.09
C VAL A 101 17.04 -12.69 5.30
N ASP A 102 16.32 -13.33 6.23
CA ASP A 102 16.38 -14.75 6.51
C ASP A 102 15.17 -15.48 5.97
N VAL A 103 15.21 -16.82 6.03
CA VAL A 103 14.20 -17.68 5.40
C VAL A 103 13.63 -18.70 6.38
N PHE A 104 12.31 -18.69 6.54
CA PHE A 104 11.57 -19.77 7.20
C PHE A 104 10.93 -20.73 6.18
N VAL A 105 10.98 -22.03 6.48
CA VAL A 105 10.40 -23.08 5.64
C VAL A 105 9.30 -23.85 6.37
N CYS A 106 8.06 -23.64 5.92
CA CYS A 106 6.83 -24.01 6.66
C CYS A 106 6.75 -25.49 7.03
N HIS A 107 7.07 -26.40 6.11
CA HIS A 107 6.93 -27.83 6.37
C HIS A 107 8.14 -28.43 7.10
N SER A 108 9.36 -28.04 6.74
CA SER A 108 10.56 -28.54 7.42
C SER A 108 10.73 -27.94 8.82
N GLY A 109 10.08 -26.80 9.09
CA GLY A 109 10.23 -26.01 10.31
C GLY A 109 11.61 -25.37 10.44
N GLY A 110 12.40 -25.33 9.36
CA GLY A 110 13.74 -24.77 9.40
C GLY A 110 13.72 -23.25 9.24
N LEU A 111 14.40 -22.57 10.15
CA LEU A 111 14.75 -21.16 10.03
C LEU A 111 16.22 -21.05 9.64
N TRP A 112 16.46 -20.46 8.49
CA TRP A 112 17.77 -20.37 7.84
C TRP A 112 18.25 -18.94 7.90
N LYS A 113 19.38 -18.75 8.57
CA LYS A 113 20.04 -17.46 8.72
C LYS A 113 20.93 -17.17 7.51
N ASN A 114 20.79 -15.97 6.98
CA ASN A 114 21.69 -15.38 6.00
C ASN A 114 22.95 -14.87 6.71
N LEU A 115 24.12 -15.30 6.25
CA LEU A 115 25.42 -14.95 6.82
C LEU A 115 26.03 -13.74 6.12
N GLY A 116 25.25 -12.68 6.00
CA GLY A 116 25.70 -11.39 5.47
C GLY A 116 25.89 -11.36 3.96
N GLY A 117 25.02 -12.05 3.20
CA GLY A 117 25.13 -12.16 1.74
C GLY A 117 26.29 -13.04 1.28
N GLN A 118 26.86 -13.85 2.17
CA GLN A 118 28.03 -14.70 1.85
C GLN A 118 27.70 -16.18 1.86
N ASP A 119 26.84 -16.62 2.77
CA ASP A 119 26.50 -18.03 2.95
C ASP A 119 25.23 -18.16 3.81
N TRP A 120 24.82 -19.39 4.11
CA TRP A 120 23.61 -19.68 4.87
C TRP A 120 23.82 -20.78 5.90
N VAL A 121 23.08 -20.72 7.01
CA VAL A 121 23.05 -21.80 8.01
C VAL A 121 21.63 -22.03 8.53
N LYS A 122 21.24 -23.29 8.74
CA LYS A 122 20.00 -23.59 9.48
C LYS A 122 20.23 -23.23 10.95
N ALA A 123 19.74 -22.06 11.37
CA ALA A 123 19.97 -21.51 12.70
C ALA A 123 19.01 -22.10 13.74
N VAL A 124 17.73 -22.28 13.38
CA VAL A 124 16.71 -22.81 14.30
C VAL A 124 15.94 -23.96 13.64
N ASP A 125 15.61 -24.97 14.45
CA ASP A 125 14.75 -26.08 14.07
C ASP A 125 13.44 -26.03 14.86
N LEU A 126 12.38 -25.52 14.24
CA LEU A 126 11.05 -25.38 14.84
C LEU A 126 10.18 -26.64 14.64
N ALA A 127 10.65 -27.65 13.91
CA ALA A 127 9.90 -28.90 13.72
C ALA A 127 9.43 -29.56 15.04
N PRO A 128 10.20 -29.57 16.15
CA PRO A 128 9.71 -30.10 17.42
C PRO A 128 8.55 -29.31 18.03
N LEU A 129 8.47 -28.00 17.76
CA LEU A 129 7.39 -27.14 18.24
C LEU A 129 6.14 -27.25 17.36
N LEU A 130 6.35 -27.35 16.05
CA LEU A 130 5.32 -27.40 15.03
C LEU A 130 4.69 -28.79 14.83
N GLY A 131 5.41 -29.85 15.24
CA GLY A 131 5.01 -31.25 15.04
C GLY A 131 5.27 -31.75 13.62
N THR A 132 4.77 -32.93 13.31
CA THR A 132 5.05 -33.63 12.03
C THR A 132 3.96 -33.45 10.97
N ASN A 133 2.95 -32.62 11.23
CA ASN A 133 1.83 -32.44 10.32
C ASN A 133 2.20 -31.53 9.14
N PHE A 134 1.41 -31.60 8.08
CA PHE A 134 1.54 -30.71 6.94
C PHE A 134 1.29 -29.25 7.35
N ARG A 135 2.04 -28.35 6.75
CA ARG A 135 1.92 -26.89 6.84
C ARG A 135 2.28 -26.32 5.48
N TYR A 136 1.49 -25.36 5.01
CA TYR A 136 1.55 -24.85 3.66
C TYR A 136 2.19 -23.47 3.64
N GLY A 137 1.69 -22.53 4.43
CA GLY A 137 2.17 -21.16 4.56
C GLY A 137 2.70 -20.84 5.95
N ALA A 138 3.23 -19.62 6.02
CA ALA A 138 3.56 -18.91 7.24
C ALA A 138 3.70 -17.43 6.89
N ALA A 139 3.59 -16.57 7.90
CA ALA A 139 3.85 -15.15 7.75
C ALA A 139 4.58 -14.64 9.00
N PHE A 140 5.72 -13.99 8.78
CA PHE A 140 6.38 -13.19 9.78
C PHE A 140 5.64 -11.87 9.99
N GLY A 141 5.61 -11.43 11.24
CA GLY A 141 5.08 -10.14 11.66
C GLY A 141 5.44 -9.91 13.12
N ASP A 142 5.97 -8.75 13.47
CA ASP A 142 6.29 -8.40 14.85
C ASP A 142 5.02 -7.89 15.55
N PHE A 143 4.26 -8.79 16.18
CA PHE A 143 2.96 -8.44 16.75
C PHE A 143 3.07 -7.72 18.10
N ASN A 144 4.25 -7.78 18.72
CA ASN A 144 4.51 -7.26 20.05
C ASN A 144 5.45 -6.03 20.05
N GLU A 145 5.98 -5.66 18.89
CA GLU A 145 6.89 -4.52 18.64
C GLU A 145 8.17 -4.58 19.48
N ASP A 146 8.70 -5.78 19.72
CA ASP A 146 9.98 -5.99 20.42
C ASP A 146 11.21 -5.95 19.49
N GLY A 147 10.96 -5.80 18.18
CA GLY A 147 11.96 -5.73 17.12
C GLY A 147 12.43 -7.10 16.63
N LEU A 148 11.82 -8.19 17.07
CA LEU A 148 12.07 -9.54 16.59
C LEU A 148 10.81 -10.08 15.89
N PRO A 149 10.86 -10.37 14.57
CA PRO A 149 9.70 -10.89 13.87
C PRO A 149 9.16 -12.21 14.45
N ASP A 150 7.92 -12.16 14.94
CA ASP A 150 7.14 -13.33 15.32
C ASP A 150 6.67 -14.08 14.06
N LEU A 151 6.17 -15.31 14.24
CA LEU A 151 5.78 -16.17 13.12
C LEU A 151 4.42 -16.84 13.33
N ALA A 152 3.46 -16.58 12.45
CA ALA A 152 2.22 -17.35 12.35
C ALA A 152 2.35 -18.45 11.29
N THR A 153 1.87 -19.65 11.60
CA THR A 153 1.74 -20.72 10.61
C THR A 153 0.49 -21.54 10.87
N GLU A 154 -0.20 -21.86 9.78
CA GLU A 154 -1.56 -22.35 9.80
C GLU A 154 -1.65 -23.88 9.96
N PRO A 155 -2.82 -24.41 10.37
CA PRO A 155 -3.07 -25.84 10.38
C PRO A 155 -3.46 -26.39 9.01
N ARG A 156 -2.81 -27.47 8.57
CA ARG A 156 -3.29 -28.29 7.44
C ARG A 156 -3.81 -29.64 7.90
N LEU A 157 -4.97 -30.03 7.36
CA LEU A 157 -5.68 -31.31 7.54
C LEU A 157 -6.57 -31.38 8.80
N ALA A 158 -7.85 -31.67 8.54
CA ALA A 158 -8.95 -31.78 9.50
C ALA A 158 -8.84 -32.89 10.59
N SER A 159 -7.66 -33.42 10.89
CA SER A 159 -7.56 -34.50 11.89
C SER A 159 -6.37 -34.46 12.85
N ALA A 160 -5.44 -33.48 12.78
CA ALA A 160 -4.30 -33.48 13.72
C ALA A 160 -3.51 -32.18 13.93
N SER A 161 -3.74 -31.09 13.18
CA SER A 161 -2.93 -29.86 13.29
C SER A 161 -3.74 -28.70 13.88
N CYS A 162 -3.00 -27.79 14.54
CA CYS A 162 -3.50 -26.51 15.02
C CYS A 162 -2.57 -25.40 14.52
N MET A 163 -3.11 -24.19 14.41
CA MET A 163 -2.33 -22.99 14.19
C MET A 163 -1.25 -22.88 15.26
N SER A 164 -0.08 -22.40 14.85
CA SER A 164 0.96 -21.98 15.78
C SER A 164 1.20 -20.48 15.56
N LEU A 165 1.19 -19.74 16.66
CA LEU A 165 1.64 -18.35 16.70
C LEU A 165 2.86 -18.32 17.59
N LEU A 166 4.02 -18.10 16.99
CA LEU A 166 5.31 -18.25 17.63
C LEU A 166 5.84 -16.87 18.02
N GLU A 167 5.77 -16.56 19.31
CA GLU A 167 6.40 -15.38 19.92
C GLU A 167 7.93 -15.56 19.83
N ALA A 168 8.60 -14.65 19.14
CA ALA A 168 10.04 -14.60 19.01
C ALA A 168 10.69 -14.20 20.33
N GLY A 169 11.97 -14.51 20.44
CA GLY A 169 12.74 -14.25 21.62
C GLY A 169 14.23 -14.24 21.29
N PRO A 170 15.05 -13.69 22.20
CA PRO A 170 16.46 -13.47 21.91
C PRO A 170 17.18 -14.78 21.57
N ASN A 171 18.11 -14.71 20.62
CA ASN A 171 18.90 -15.83 20.12
C ASN A 171 18.08 -16.93 19.43
N GLY A 172 17.02 -16.56 18.69
CA GLY A 172 16.21 -17.51 17.90
C GLY A 172 15.36 -18.46 18.74
N VAL A 173 15.01 -18.06 19.97
CA VAL A 173 14.16 -18.86 20.86
C VAL A 173 12.70 -18.50 20.61
N TYR A 174 11.94 -19.43 20.05
CA TYR A 174 10.50 -19.24 19.80
C TYR A 174 9.62 -19.95 20.83
N ARG A 175 8.47 -19.32 21.13
CA ARG A 175 7.44 -19.87 22.00
C ARG A 175 6.08 -19.87 21.31
N ASP A 176 5.45 -21.03 21.20
CA ASP A 176 4.08 -21.14 20.70
C ASP A 176 3.07 -20.60 21.75
N ILE A 177 2.43 -19.47 21.42
CA ILE A 177 1.41 -18.82 22.24
C ILE A 177 -0.02 -19.25 21.86
N ALA A 178 -0.23 -19.88 20.70
CA ALA A 178 -1.56 -20.33 20.28
C ALA A 178 -2.18 -21.39 21.19
N LYS A 179 -1.36 -22.07 22.01
CA LYS A 179 -1.80 -23.06 23.00
C LYS A 179 -2.14 -22.45 24.36
N GLN A 180 -2.09 -21.13 24.50
CA GLN A 180 -2.28 -20.43 25.78
C GLN A 180 -3.61 -19.70 25.76
N ALA A 181 -4.67 -20.31 26.31
CA ALA A 181 -6.04 -19.79 26.28
C ALA A 181 -6.25 -18.40 26.92
N TRP A 182 -5.26 -17.90 27.68
CA TRP A 182 -5.28 -16.54 28.23
C TRP A 182 -4.62 -15.50 27.30
N ARG A 183 -3.90 -15.96 26.27
CA ARG A 183 -3.33 -15.12 25.20
C ARG A 183 -4.13 -15.20 23.92
N ILE A 184 -4.72 -16.34 23.56
CA ILE A 184 -5.61 -16.46 22.40
C ILE A 184 -6.88 -17.16 22.87
N ASP A 185 -8.03 -16.51 22.75
CA ASP A 185 -9.30 -17.00 23.28
C ASP A 185 -9.99 -18.05 22.38
N ALA A 186 -9.51 -18.23 21.16
CA ALA A 186 -9.90 -19.33 20.28
C ALA A 186 -8.70 -20.20 19.85
N THR A 187 -8.95 -21.49 19.72
CA THR A 187 -7.95 -22.44 19.21
C THR A 187 -8.33 -22.86 17.79
N VAL A 188 -7.51 -22.47 16.82
CA VAL A 188 -7.66 -22.91 15.43
C VAL A 188 -7.04 -24.30 15.28
N CYS A 189 -7.88 -25.33 15.27
CA CYS A 189 -7.48 -26.70 14.99
C CYS A 189 -8.43 -27.31 13.98
N VAL A 190 -7.99 -28.38 13.30
CA VAL A 190 -8.89 -29.18 12.44
C VAL A 190 -9.46 -28.33 11.29
N ALA A 191 -8.59 -27.53 10.68
CA ALA A 191 -8.92 -26.68 9.55
C ALA A 191 -8.05 -27.00 8.32
N ASN A 192 -8.52 -26.57 7.15
CA ASN A 192 -7.73 -26.50 5.93
C ASN A 192 -7.53 -25.03 5.60
N THR A 193 -6.36 -24.53 5.99
CA THR A 193 -5.89 -23.16 5.76
C THR A 193 -4.59 -23.28 4.95
N GLU A 194 -4.25 -22.25 4.17
CA GLU A 194 -3.09 -22.30 3.27
C GLU A 194 -2.20 -21.05 3.38
N THR A 195 -2.79 -19.85 3.49
CA THR A 195 -2.06 -18.59 3.68
C THR A 195 -2.47 -17.91 4.99
N ASN A 196 -1.67 -16.96 5.49
CA ASN A 196 -1.99 -16.08 6.62
C ASN A 196 -1.58 -14.65 6.27
N CYS A 197 -2.30 -13.66 6.81
CA CYS A 197 -2.01 -12.25 6.56
C CYS A 197 -2.04 -11.45 7.85
N TRP A 198 -1.07 -10.56 8.00
CA TRP A 198 -0.98 -9.54 9.04
C TRP A 198 -1.39 -8.16 8.51
N GLY A 199 -2.07 -7.36 9.33
CA GLY A 199 -2.39 -5.96 9.04
C GLY A 199 -3.02 -5.28 10.25
N ASP A 200 -2.77 -3.98 10.46
CA ASP A 200 -3.44 -3.17 11.48
C ASP A 200 -4.81 -2.74 10.92
N VAL A 201 -5.85 -3.52 11.21
CA VAL A 201 -7.14 -3.42 10.51
C VAL A 201 -8.03 -2.35 11.11
N ASP A 202 -7.96 -2.14 12.42
CA ASP A 202 -8.82 -1.19 13.14
C ASP A 202 -8.11 0.11 13.55
N GLY A 203 -6.85 0.25 13.13
CA GLY A 203 -6.02 1.42 13.35
C GLY A 203 -5.68 1.65 14.82
N ASP A 204 -5.71 0.61 15.65
CA ASP A 204 -5.35 0.71 17.07
C ASP A 204 -3.83 0.74 17.30
N GLY A 205 -3.05 0.47 16.24
CA GLY A 205 -1.61 0.46 16.28
C GLY A 205 -1.03 -0.92 16.53
N TRP A 206 -1.78 -2.01 16.44
CA TRP A 206 -1.26 -3.38 16.56
C TRP A 206 -1.68 -4.20 15.34
N ILE A 207 -0.77 -5.03 14.83
CA ILE A 207 -1.11 -5.88 13.69
C ILE A 207 -2.00 -7.04 14.14
N ASP A 208 -3.10 -7.22 13.40
CA ASP A 208 -4.08 -8.29 13.53
C ASP A 208 -3.73 -9.46 12.60
N LEU A 209 -4.28 -10.64 12.89
CA LEU A 209 -4.02 -11.85 12.12
C LEU A 209 -5.30 -12.38 11.47
N PHE A 210 -5.28 -12.46 10.13
CA PHE A 210 -6.29 -13.18 9.36
C PHE A 210 -5.77 -14.55 8.94
N VAL A 211 -6.55 -15.58 9.25
CA VAL A 211 -6.29 -16.99 8.90
C VAL A 211 -7.44 -17.50 8.05
N PRO A 212 -7.33 -17.38 6.72
CA PRO A 212 -8.32 -17.90 5.81
C PRO A 212 -8.41 -19.43 5.87
N ALA A 213 -9.63 -19.95 5.87
CA ALA A 213 -9.89 -21.38 5.84
C ALA A 213 -10.89 -21.75 4.76
N TYR A 214 -10.78 -22.98 4.30
CA TYR A 214 -11.78 -23.54 3.42
C TYR A 214 -13.17 -23.47 4.09
N PRO A 215 -14.26 -23.36 3.31
CA PRO A 215 -15.60 -23.25 3.89
C PRO A 215 -16.04 -24.59 4.52
N PRO A 216 -17.05 -24.58 5.41
CA PRO A 216 -17.55 -25.79 6.06
C PRO A 216 -18.03 -26.89 5.12
N VAL A 217 -18.54 -26.51 3.94
CA VAL A 217 -18.90 -27.47 2.89
C VAL A 217 -17.71 -28.28 2.38
N MET A 218 -16.48 -27.82 2.63
CA MET A 218 -15.22 -28.51 2.34
C MET A 218 -14.50 -29.03 3.60
N GLY A 219 -15.21 -29.11 4.73
CA GLY A 219 -14.76 -29.81 5.94
C GLY A 219 -13.87 -29.01 6.89
N SER A 220 -13.95 -27.68 6.87
CA SER A 220 -13.34 -26.79 7.88
C SER A 220 -14.44 -26.04 8.64
N THR A 221 -14.10 -25.04 9.46
CA THR A 221 -15.10 -24.30 10.27
C THR A 221 -15.37 -22.86 9.79
N GLY A 222 -14.74 -22.44 8.70
CA GLY A 222 -14.73 -21.03 8.25
C GLY A 222 -13.42 -20.34 8.61
N ASN A 223 -13.27 -19.08 8.19
CA ASN A 223 -12.08 -18.26 8.44
C ASN A 223 -11.89 -17.97 9.93
N TRP A 224 -10.72 -17.41 10.28
CA TRP A 224 -10.49 -16.77 11.57
C TRP A 224 -9.87 -15.39 11.39
N PHE A 225 -10.28 -14.46 12.24
CA PHE A 225 -9.70 -13.15 12.37
C PHE A 225 -9.45 -12.85 13.84
N PHE A 226 -8.20 -12.60 14.17
CA PHE A 226 -7.72 -12.37 15.53
C PHE A 226 -7.29 -10.91 15.67
N GLU A 227 -8.08 -10.16 16.43
CA GLU A 227 -7.73 -8.79 16.84
C GLU A 227 -6.64 -8.86 17.92
N ASN A 228 -5.55 -8.14 17.72
CA ASN A 228 -4.45 -8.00 18.67
C ASN A 228 -4.78 -6.88 19.67
N LEU A 229 -5.07 -7.25 20.92
CA LEU A 229 -5.49 -6.32 21.96
C LEU A 229 -4.34 -5.45 22.52
N GLY A 230 -3.16 -5.51 21.89
CA GLY A 230 -1.94 -4.92 22.41
C GLY A 230 -1.52 -5.49 23.78
N PRO A 231 -0.74 -4.75 24.58
CA PRO A 231 -0.26 -5.22 25.87
C PRO A 231 -1.40 -5.35 26.90
N TYR A 232 -1.91 -6.57 27.05
CA TYR A 232 -3.00 -6.97 27.94
C TYR A 232 -2.66 -6.96 29.45
N THR A 233 -1.38 -6.91 29.83
CA THR A 233 -0.95 -6.88 31.24
C THR A 233 0.09 -5.80 31.50
N PRO A 234 0.23 -5.29 32.74
CA PRO A 234 1.34 -4.41 33.13
C PRO A 234 2.74 -5.02 32.91
N SER A 235 2.83 -6.33 32.67
CA SER A 235 4.04 -7.05 32.29
C SER A 235 4.31 -7.11 30.77
N GLY A 236 3.54 -6.40 29.94
CA GLY A 236 3.78 -6.28 28.49
C GLY A 236 3.40 -7.52 27.68
N LYS A 237 2.50 -8.37 28.18
CA LYS A 237 2.06 -9.57 27.44
C LYS A 237 0.90 -9.24 26.51
N TYR A 238 1.04 -9.61 25.24
CA TYR A 238 0.04 -9.48 24.20
C TYR A 238 -0.99 -10.61 24.22
N ALA A 239 -2.21 -10.27 23.82
CA ALA A 239 -3.34 -11.18 23.71
C ALA A 239 -4.16 -10.89 22.46
N PHE A 240 -4.79 -11.93 21.92
CA PHE A 240 -5.62 -11.94 20.74
C PHE A 240 -7.01 -12.41 21.09
N THR A 241 -8.01 -11.82 20.44
CA THR A 241 -9.41 -12.25 20.55
C THR A 241 -9.99 -12.55 19.18
N ASP A 242 -10.74 -13.65 19.07
CA ASP A 242 -11.46 -14.01 17.86
C ASP A 242 -12.60 -13.00 17.61
N LYS A 243 -12.43 -12.20 16.56
CA LYS A 243 -13.40 -11.21 16.08
C LYS A 243 -14.07 -11.62 14.78
N THR A 244 -13.91 -12.85 14.33
CA THR A 244 -14.30 -13.28 12.99
C THR A 244 -15.76 -12.95 12.65
N VAL A 245 -16.71 -13.31 13.52
CA VAL A 245 -18.15 -13.05 13.28
C VAL A 245 -18.49 -11.57 13.39
N VAL A 246 -17.94 -10.87 14.38
CA VAL A 246 -18.29 -9.46 14.62
C VAL A 246 -17.67 -8.53 13.59
N ALA A 247 -16.52 -8.91 13.02
CA ALA A 247 -15.88 -8.23 11.92
C ALA A 247 -16.51 -8.56 10.57
N GLY A 248 -17.45 -9.52 10.48
CA GLY A 248 -18.10 -9.90 9.22
C GLY A 248 -17.25 -10.82 8.32
N LEU A 249 -16.30 -11.56 8.89
CA LEU A 249 -15.36 -12.42 8.17
C LEU A 249 -15.63 -13.92 8.37
N ASP A 250 -16.72 -14.32 9.04
CA ASP A 250 -16.94 -15.67 9.57
C ASP A 250 -17.19 -16.77 8.55
N ASN A 251 -17.57 -16.45 7.32
CA ASN A 251 -17.56 -17.45 6.26
C ASN A 251 -17.85 -16.86 4.88
N PRO A 252 -17.14 -17.28 3.84
CA PRO A 252 -17.43 -16.87 2.48
C PRO A 252 -18.56 -17.69 1.87
N LEU A 253 -19.17 -17.16 0.81
CA LEU A 253 -20.27 -17.80 0.11
C LEU A 253 -19.80 -19.06 -0.65
N GLY A 254 -20.54 -20.17 -0.51
CA GLY A 254 -20.46 -21.32 -1.41
C GLY A 254 -19.23 -22.22 -1.23
N ALA A 255 -18.54 -22.51 -2.34
CA ALA A 255 -17.41 -23.46 -2.42
C ALA A 255 -16.07 -22.77 -2.74
N ALA A 256 -15.99 -21.45 -2.52
CA ALA A 256 -14.77 -20.66 -2.71
C ALA A 256 -13.64 -21.16 -1.81
N ARG A 257 -12.40 -21.17 -2.33
CA ARG A 257 -11.20 -21.46 -1.55
C ARG A 257 -10.45 -20.16 -1.29
N PRO A 258 -9.84 -19.96 -0.11
CA PRO A 258 -8.97 -18.82 0.14
C PRO A 258 -7.50 -19.22 0.06
N GLU A 259 -7.03 -19.36 -1.15
CA GLU A 259 -5.63 -19.67 -1.41
C GLU A 259 -4.85 -18.40 -1.75
N GLY A 260 -5.53 -17.37 -2.28
CA GLY A 260 -5.11 -15.97 -2.27
C GLY A 260 -5.83 -15.19 -1.18
N ALA A 261 -5.09 -14.73 -0.18
CA ALA A 261 -5.55 -13.71 0.74
C ALA A 261 -4.50 -12.62 0.89
N GLN A 262 -4.93 -11.36 0.91
CA GLN A 262 -4.04 -10.21 1.01
C GLN A 262 -4.80 -9.01 1.57
N PHE A 263 -4.18 -8.34 2.55
CA PHE A 263 -4.60 -7.00 2.97
C PHE A 263 -3.99 -5.95 2.05
N ALA A 264 -4.78 -4.97 1.62
CA ALA A 264 -4.34 -3.83 0.82
C ALA A 264 -5.34 -2.67 0.99
N ASP A 265 -4.85 -1.44 0.96
CA ASP A 265 -5.68 -0.23 0.84
C ASP A 265 -5.95 0.00 -0.65
N TYR A 266 -6.96 -0.71 -1.21
CA TYR A 266 -7.14 -0.78 -2.67
C TYR A 266 -7.85 0.46 -3.23
N ASP A 267 -8.64 1.15 -2.41
CA ASP A 267 -9.35 2.38 -2.78
C ASP A 267 -8.67 3.66 -2.24
N PHE A 268 -7.53 3.49 -1.56
CA PHE A 268 -6.67 4.54 -1.00
C PHE A 268 -7.40 5.45 -0.01
N ASP A 269 -8.33 4.90 0.76
CA ASP A 269 -9.00 5.60 1.84
C ASP A 269 -8.20 5.56 3.16
N GLY A 270 -7.15 4.73 3.22
CA GLY A 270 -6.22 4.59 4.33
C GLY A 270 -6.54 3.43 5.26
N ASP A 271 -7.66 2.73 5.07
CA ASP A 271 -8.02 1.53 5.80
C ASP A 271 -7.56 0.28 5.01
N LEU A 272 -7.12 -0.77 5.71
CA LEU A 272 -6.70 -2.00 5.04
C LEU A 272 -7.89 -2.90 4.73
N ASP A 273 -8.26 -2.99 3.46
CA ASP A 273 -9.23 -3.94 2.94
C ASP A 273 -8.65 -5.33 2.76
N LEU A 274 -9.52 -6.31 2.51
CA LEU A 274 -9.12 -7.70 2.37
C LEU A 274 -9.70 -8.32 1.10
N TYR A 275 -8.83 -8.88 0.26
CA TYR A 275 -9.26 -9.91 -0.68
C TYR A 275 -9.11 -11.29 -0.04
N SER A 276 -10.17 -12.09 -0.05
CA SER A 276 -10.07 -13.52 0.26
C SER A 276 -11.29 -14.28 -0.24
N ASN A 277 -11.16 -15.58 -0.49
CA ASN A 277 -12.28 -16.45 -0.84
C ASN A 277 -13.14 -15.91 -2.01
N ASN A 278 -12.50 -15.45 -3.09
CA ASN A 278 -13.18 -14.85 -4.24
C ASN A 278 -14.01 -13.58 -3.93
N THR A 279 -13.78 -12.94 -2.79
CA THR A 279 -14.58 -11.82 -2.30
C THR A 279 -13.65 -10.67 -1.92
N LEU A 280 -14.03 -9.46 -2.32
CA LEU A 280 -13.41 -8.24 -1.81
C LEU A 280 -14.22 -7.78 -0.60
N TYR A 281 -13.54 -7.60 0.52
CA TYR A 281 -14.10 -7.15 1.79
C TYR A 281 -13.60 -5.74 2.04
N GLN A 282 -14.51 -4.76 1.97
CA GLN A 282 -14.20 -3.37 2.29
C GLN A 282 -14.11 -3.21 3.80
N ASN A 283 -13.04 -2.59 4.28
CA ASN A 283 -12.86 -2.23 5.66
C ASN A 283 -13.71 -0.99 5.98
N VAL A 284 -14.57 -1.09 6.99
CA VAL A 284 -15.43 0.01 7.46
C VAL A 284 -15.24 0.23 8.96
N SER A 285 -14.07 -0.12 9.46
CA SER A 285 -13.78 -0.16 10.90
C SER A 285 -13.97 1.20 11.54
N ALA A 286 -14.55 1.16 12.75
CA ALA A 286 -14.38 2.26 13.69
C ALA A 286 -13.05 2.02 14.42
N TRP A 287 -12.42 3.09 14.90
CA TRP A 287 -11.17 2.97 15.64
C TRP A 287 -11.28 1.93 16.78
N GLY A 288 -10.37 0.96 16.80
CA GLY A 288 -10.34 -0.13 17.78
C GLY A 288 -11.55 -1.08 17.70
N THR A 289 -12.24 -1.13 16.56
CA THR A 289 -13.40 -1.99 16.33
C THR A 289 -13.42 -2.48 14.87
N PRO A 290 -12.83 -3.66 14.61
CA PRO A 290 -12.72 -4.21 13.27
C PRO A 290 -14.10 -4.54 12.69
N SER A 291 -14.33 -4.13 11.44
CA SER A 291 -15.58 -4.37 10.73
C SER A 291 -15.36 -4.36 9.22
N PHE A 292 -15.84 -5.39 8.52
CA PHE A 292 -15.79 -5.49 7.07
C PHE A 292 -17.18 -5.65 6.46
N VAL A 293 -17.29 -5.21 5.21
CA VAL A 293 -18.44 -5.45 4.33
C VAL A 293 -17.97 -6.27 3.13
N ALA A 294 -18.52 -7.48 2.97
CA ALA A 294 -18.33 -8.26 1.76
C ALA A 294 -19.05 -7.59 0.58
N LEU A 295 -18.30 -7.16 -0.43
CA LEU A 295 -18.86 -6.45 -1.57
C LEU A 295 -19.60 -7.41 -2.51
N ALA A 296 -20.79 -7.01 -2.95
CA ALA A 296 -21.53 -7.70 -4.00
C ALA A 296 -20.88 -7.44 -5.37
N PRO A 297 -21.19 -8.23 -6.42
CA PRO A 297 -20.57 -8.04 -7.74
C PRO A 297 -20.87 -6.69 -8.39
N ALA A 298 -21.99 -6.07 -8.02
CA ALA A 298 -22.34 -4.74 -8.49
C ALA A 298 -21.52 -3.63 -7.82
N GLU A 299 -20.90 -3.93 -6.67
CA GLU A 299 -20.08 -3.01 -5.88
C GLU A 299 -18.59 -3.23 -6.20
N SER A 300 -18.12 -4.48 -6.26
CA SER A 300 -16.73 -4.79 -6.64
C SER A 300 -16.49 -4.71 -8.15
N GLY A 301 -17.53 -4.85 -8.98
CA GLY A 301 -17.42 -4.89 -10.43
C GLY A 301 -17.01 -6.24 -11.03
N PHE A 302 -16.82 -7.28 -10.19
CA PHE A 302 -16.56 -8.65 -10.62
C PHE A 302 -17.34 -9.70 -9.82
N ASP A 303 -17.56 -10.88 -10.41
CA ASP A 303 -18.19 -12.03 -9.74
C ASP A 303 -17.31 -13.27 -9.83
N LEU A 304 -16.81 -13.71 -8.67
CA LEU A 304 -15.95 -14.89 -8.54
C LEU A 304 -16.55 -15.98 -7.64
N PHE A 305 -17.81 -15.87 -7.18
CA PHE A 305 -18.37 -16.72 -6.11
C PHE A 305 -18.35 -18.24 -6.34
N ASN A 306 -18.13 -18.70 -7.58
CA ASN A 306 -18.05 -20.12 -7.93
C ASN A 306 -16.78 -20.50 -8.70
N LYS A 307 -15.76 -19.64 -8.64
CA LYS A 307 -14.46 -19.93 -9.25
C LYS A 307 -13.54 -20.58 -8.21
N LEU A 308 -12.66 -21.45 -8.66
CA LEU A 308 -11.65 -22.07 -7.82
C LEU A 308 -10.33 -21.32 -8.06
N GLU A 309 -10.11 -20.27 -7.27
CA GLU A 309 -8.87 -19.51 -7.23
C GLU A 309 -7.81 -20.27 -6.42
N GLU A 310 -6.53 -20.12 -6.79
CA GLU A 310 -5.36 -20.69 -6.11
C GLU A 310 -4.27 -19.62 -5.92
N GLY A 311 -4.65 -18.36 -5.72
CA GLY A 311 -3.74 -17.24 -5.51
C GLY A 311 -4.27 -15.95 -6.11
N ALA A 312 -4.10 -14.85 -5.38
CA ALA A 312 -4.44 -13.51 -5.81
C ALA A 312 -3.40 -12.51 -5.30
N ALA A 313 -3.18 -11.44 -6.04
CA ALA A 313 -2.25 -10.39 -5.68
C ALA A 313 -2.78 -9.04 -6.17
N PHE A 314 -2.72 -8.03 -5.30
CA PHE A 314 -2.87 -6.64 -5.71
C PHE A 314 -1.55 -6.11 -6.27
N ALA A 315 -1.62 -5.35 -7.36
CA ALA A 315 -0.48 -4.70 -7.97
C ALA A 315 -0.91 -3.60 -8.94
N ASP A 316 -0.16 -2.49 -8.98
CA ASP A 316 -0.22 -1.49 -10.06
C ASP A 316 0.54 -2.04 -11.29
N TYR A 317 0.02 -3.12 -11.90
CA TYR A 317 0.63 -3.72 -13.11
C TYR A 317 0.62 -2.74 -14.30
N ASP A 318 -0.24 -1.74 -14.13
CA ASP A 318 -0.68 -0.79 -15.09
C ASP A 318 0.22 0.48 -15.13
N MET A 319 0.80 0.83 -13.99
CA MET A 319 1.49 2.10 -13.73
C MET A 319 0.63 3.35 -13.92
N ASP A 320 -0.68 3.26 -13.69
CA ASP A 320 -1.53 4.44 -13.55
C ASP A 320 -1.87 4.77 -12.10
N GLY A 321 -1.30 3.98 -11.18
CA GLY A 321 -1.18 4.28 -9.77
C GLY A 321 -2.42 3.96 -8.96
N ASP A 322 -3.29 3.10 -9.47
CA ASP A 322 -4.22 2.33 -8.66
C ASP A 322 -3.80 0.86 -8.54
N LEU A 323 -4.38 0.13 -7.56
CA LEU A 323 -4.04 -1.27 -7.33
C LEU A 323 -5.03 -2.16 -8.07
N ASP A 324 -4.55 -2.88 -9.07
CA ASP A 324 -5.32 -3.90 -9.79
C ASP A 324 -5.29 -5.23 -9.07
N LEU A 325 -6.25 -6.10 -9.38
CA LEU A 325 -6.36 -7.42 -8.77
C LEU A 325 -6.08 -8.53 -9.80
N LEU A 326 -4.96 -9.23 -9.62
CA LEU A 326 -4.63 -10.42 -10.40
C LEU A 326 -5.08 -11.67 -9.63
N VAL A 327 -5.73 -12.61 -10.32
CA VAL A 327 -6.24 -13.86 -9.73
C VAL A 327 -5.90 -15.07 -10.60
N ALA A 328 -5.35 -16.12 -10.00
CA ALA A 328 -5.05 -17.38 -10.66
C ALA A 328 -6.12 -18.44 -10.37
N PHE A 329 -6.66 -19.07 -11.41
CA PHE A 329 -7.67 -20.12 -11.30
C PHE A 329 -7.16 -21.50 -11.70
N THR A 330 -7.67 -22.54 -11.05
CA THR A 330 -7.43 -23.96 -11.44
C THR A 330 -7.94 -24.34 -12.83
N THR A 331 -8.85 -23.55 -13.39
CA THR A 331 -9.53 -23.84 -14.66
C THR A 331 -9.57 -22.61 -15.53
N ALA A 332 -9.93 -22.77 -16.80
CA ALA A 332 -10.04 -21.66 -17.74
C ALA A 332 -10.84 -20.49 -17.12
N PRO A 333 -10.36 -19.25 -17.24
CA PRO A 333 -9.28 -18.81 -18.15
C PRO A 333 -7.83 -18.96 -17.63
N GLY A 334 -7.61 -19.48 -16.43
CA GLY A 334 -6.28 -19.52 -15.81
C GLY A 334 -6.02 -18.25 -14.99
N VAL A 335 -5.05 -17.42 -15.38
CA VAL A 335 -4.82 -16.11 -14.74
C VAL A 335 -5.73 -15.05 -15.35
N VAL A 336 -6.28 -14.19 -14.50
CA VAL A 336 -7.13 -13.06 -14.85
C VAL A 336 -6.60 -11.80 -14.19
N VAL A 337 -6.70 -10.68 -14.91
CA VAL A 337 -6.52 -9.34 -14.35
C VAL A 337 -7.88 -8.66 -14.26
N TYR A 338 -8.16 -8.13 -13.08
CA TYR A 338 -9.26 -7.21 -12.83
C TYR A 338 -8.65 -5.82 -12.69
N GLU A 339 -8.80 -5.01 -13.73
CA GLU A 339 -8.29 -3.64 -13.75
C GLU A 339 -9.19 -2.74 -12.92
N SER A 340 -8.58 -1.92 -12.08
CA SER A 340 -9.27 -0.93 -11.27
C SER A 340 -9.77 0.22 -12.16
N ARG A 341 -10.91 0.81 -11.77
CA ARG A 341 -11.44 2.03 -12.42
C ARG A 341 -11.02 3.30 -11.69
N GLY A 342 -10.26 3.18 -10.61
CA GLY A 342 -9.89 4.27 -9.70
C GLY A 342 -11.05 4.80 -8.84
N ASP A 343 -12.19 4.11 -8.83
CA ASP A 343 -13.39 4.48 -8.04
C ASP A 343 -13.79 3.40 -7.03
N GLY A 344 -12.87 2.50 -6.70
CA GLY A 344 -13.10 1.35 -5.83
C GLY A 344 -13.80 0.17 -6.51
N THR A 345 -13.97 0.20 -7.84
CA THR A 345 -14.58 -0.88 -8.61
C THR A 345 -13.64 -1.40 -9.71
N PHE A 346 -13.82 -2.65 -10.15
CA PHE A 346 -12.95 -3.30 -11.12
C PHE A 346 -13.69 -3.81 -12.37
N PHE A 347 -12.99 -4.00 -13.48
CA PHE A 347 -13.48 -4.73 -14.65
C PHE A 347 -12.54 -5.86 -15.04
N PHE A 348 -13.11 -6.91 -15.62
CA PHE A 348 -12.31 -7.95 -16.27
C PHE A 348 -11.65 -7.38 -17.52
N GLU A 349 -10.31 -7.30 -17.51
CA GLU A 349 -9.55 -6.92 -18.69
C GLU A 349 -9.10 -8.20 -19.44
N GLY A 350 -9.69 -8.39 -20.62
CA GLY A 350 -9.61 -9.64 -21.38
C GLY A 350 -8.49 -9.64 -22.42
N GLY A 351 -7.72 -10.73 -22.48
CA GLY A 351 -6.74 -10.94 -23.56
C GLY A 351 -5.34 -10.39 -23.29
N ILE A 352 -5.05 -9.93 -22.06
CA ILE A 352 -3.71 -9.47 -21.64
C ILE A 352 -2.72 -10.63 -21.55
N VAL A 353 -3.17 -11.82 -21.17
CA VAL A 353 -2.28 -12.99 -21.05
C VAL A 353 -2.21 -13.72 -22.39
N ASP A 354 -1.06 -13.65 -23.07
CA ASP A 354 -0.82 -14.17 -24.43
C ASP A 354 -0.95 -15.71 -24.57
N SER A 355 -1.29 -16.39 -23.47
CA SER A 355 -1.67 -17.78 -23.48
C SER A 355 -2.75 -18.01 -22.42
N PRO A 356 -3.99 -18.39 -22.79
CA PRO A 356 -4.86 -19.05 -21.85
C PRO A 356 -4.19 -20.40 -21.58
N LEU A 357 -3.45 -20.52 -20.48
CA LEU A 357 -3.07 -21.83 -20.01
C LEU A 357 -4.37 -22.60 -19.79
N THR A 358 -4.69 -23.45 -20.77
CA THR A 358 -5.73 -24.45 -20.69
C THR A 358 -5.18 -25.54 -19.79
N GLY A 359 -5.28 -25.34 -18.48
CA GLY A 359 -4.72 -26.25 -17.47
C GLY A 359 -4.52 -25.55 -16.13
N LEU A 360 -4.39 -26.35 -15.07
CA LEU A 360 -4.24 -25.93 -13.67
C LEU A 360 -3.10 -24.91 -13.51
N THR A 361 -3.42 -23.61 -13.40
CA THR A 361 -2.50 -22.57 -12.93
C THR A 361 -2.71 -22.39 -11.44
N LEU A 362 -1.66 -22.63 -10.66
CA LEU A 362 -1.72 -22.57 -9.21
C LEU A 362 -0.68 -21.55 -8.75
N GLY A 363 -1.08 -20.73 -7.79
CA GLY A 363 -0.28 -19.64 -7.27
C GLY A 363 -0.19 -18.42 -8.18
N LEU A 364 0.00 -17.28 -7.54
CA LEU A 364 0.39 -16.01 -8.14
C LEU A 364 1.44 -15.33 -7.26
N SER A 365 2.36 -14.58 -7.86
CA SER A 365 3.21 -13.59 -7.19
C SER A 365 3.61 -12.55 -8.24
N VAL A 366 3.65 -11.29 -7.83
CA VAL A 366 3.94 -10.13 -8.70
C VAL A 366 5.20 -9.44 -8.19
N GLU A 367 6.15 -9.18 -9.08
CA GLU A 367 7.40 -8.48 -8.80
C GLU A 367 8.14 -8.08 -10.09
N ASP A 368 8.90 -6.98 -10.09
CA ASP A 368 9.78 -6.58 -11.21
C ASP A 368 11.13 -7.31 -11.10
N TRP A 369 11.20 -8.54 -11.60
CA TRP A 369 12.36 -9.43 -11.40
C TRP A 369 13.46 -9.26 -12.46
N ASP A 370 13.15 -8.74 -13.64
CA ASP A 370 14.15 -8.45 -14.67
C ASP A 370 14.60 -6.98 -14.71
N PHE A 371 14.04 -6.15 -13.81
CA PHE A 371 14.37 -4.74 -13.60
C PHE A 371 14.22 -3.90 -14.86
N ASP A 372 13.29 -4.28 -15.73
CA ASP A 372 12.93 -3.48 -16.90
C ASP A 372 11.99 -2.32 -16.55
N GLY A 373 11.51 -2.30 -15.31
CA GLY A 373 10.68 -1.27 -14.71
C GLY A 373 9.21 -1.63 -14.70
N ASP A 374 8.77 -2.67 -15.40
CA ASP A 374 7.40 -3.16 -15.43
C ASP A 374 7.19 -4.26 -14.36
N LEU A 375 6.03 -4.25 -13.68
CA LEU A 375 5.70 -5.33 -12.73
C LEU A 375 5.38 -6.62 -13.48
N ASP A 376 6.17 -7.65 -13.22
CA ASP A 376 6.04 -8.98 -13.80
C ASP A 376 5.30 -9.94 -12.87
N PHE A 377 4.93 -11.12 -13.36
CA PHE A 377 4.29 -12.11 -12.51
C PHE A 377 4.68 -13.55 -12.76
N THR A 378 4.47 -14.36 -11.73
CA THR A 378 4.81 -15.77 -11.72
C THR A 378 3.62 -16.61 -11.27
N THR A 379 3.46 -17.78 -11.89
CA THR A 379 2.54 -18.83 -11.42
C THR A 379 3.36 -20.08 -11.14
N ARG A 380 3.69 -20.34 -9.87
CA ARG A 380 4.70 -21.32 -9.46
C ARG A 380 6.04 -21.13 -10.16
N SER A 381 6.34 -21.97 -11.15
CA SER A 381 7.62 -22.01 -11.88
C SER A 381 7.54 -21.40 -13.28
N VAL A 382 6.40 -20.80 -13.64
CA VAL A 382 6.20 -20.13 -14.94
C VAL A 382 6.29 -18.62 -14.74
N PHE A 383 7.38 -18.05 -15.23
CA PHE A 383 7.68 -16.62 -15.17
C PHE A 383 7.11 -15.94 -16.40
N ARG A 384 6.51 -14.76 -16.21
CA ARG A 384 5.94 -13.96 -17.29
C ARG A 384 6.38 -12.52 -17.15
N ARG A 385 6.78 -11.97 -18.29
CA ARG A 385 7.07 -10.55 -18.43
C ARG A 385 5.82 -9.81 -18.80
N ASN A 386 5.57 -8.73 -18.09
CA ASN A 386 4.75 -7.64 -18.54
C ASN A 386 5.54 -6.86 -19.57
N ARG A 387 4.93 -6.59 -20.72
CA ARG A 387 5.52 -5.70 -21.71
C ARG A 387 4.54 -4.62 -22.03
N MET A 388 4.80 -3.43 -21.53
CA MET A 388 4.17 -2.21 -22.00
C MET A 388 4.65 -1.90 -23.42
N ILE A 389 3.88 -2.31 -24.44
CA ILE A 389 4.19 -1.93 -25.84
C ILE A 389 3.79 -0.46 -26.05
N GLU A 390 4.56 0.27 -26.86
CA GLU A 390 4.45 1.72 -27.16
C GLU A 390 3.03 2.22 -27.58
N ASP A 391 2.07 1.32 -27.85
CA ASP A 391 0.67 1.63 -28.18
C ASP A 391 -0.28 1.61 -26.95
N GLY A 392 0.24 1.41 -25.74
CA GLY A 392 -0.55 1.31 -24.51
C GLY A 392 -1.25 -0.03 -24.30
N ALA A 393 -0.99 -1.02 -25.17
CA ALA A 393 -1.47 -2.39 -25.00
C ALA A 393 -0.53 -3.16 -24.07
N ARG A 394 -1.11 -3.78 -23.04
CA ARG A 394 -0.40 -4.58 -22.04
C ARG A 394 -0.48 -6.05 -22.43
N HIS A 395 0.66 -6.72 -22.50
CA HIS A 395 0.72 -8.14 -22.84
C HIS A 395 1.67 -8.87 -21.90
N PHE A 396 1.18 -9.96 -21.31
CA PHE A 396 1.99 -10.85 -20.49
C PHE A 396 2.49 -12.02 -21.32
N THR A 397 3.79 -12.06 -21.52
CA THR A 397 4.48 -13.08 -22.32
C THR A 397 5.23 -14.05 -21.41
N VAL A 398 5.23 -15.33 -21.75
CA VAL A 398 6.02 -16.34 -21.00
C VAL A 398 7.50 -16.10 -21.23
N ALA A 399 8.25 -15.88 -20.16
CA ALA A 399 9.71 -15.83 -20.19
C ALA A 399 10.27 -17.25 -20.42
N THR A 400 11.32 -17.36 -21.22
CA THR A 400 11.93 -18.67 -21.50
C THR A 400 13.17 -18.86 -20.64
N HIS A 401 13.43 -20.10 -20.21
CA HIS A 401 14.69 -20.47 -19.56
C HIS A 401 15.06 -19.70 -18.27
N THR A 402 14.10 -19.07 -17.58
CA THR A 402 14.35 -18.35 -16.31
C THR A 402 14.92 -19.27 -15.24
N ILE A 403 14.32 -20.44 -15.02
CA ILE A 403 14.81 -21.46 -14.09
C ILE A 403 14.89 -22.84 -14.76
N ASN A 404 15.65 -23.76 -14.16
CA ASN A 404 15.73 -25.14 -14.62
C ASN A 404 14.33 -25.78 -14.65
N PRO A 405 13.81 -26.20 -15.82
CA PRO A 405 12.45 -26.73 -15.96
C PRO A 405 12.22 -28.04 -15.21
N ASN A 406 13.27 -28.73 -14.75
CA ASN A 406 13.15 -29.93 -13.93
C ASN A 406 12.84 -29.62 -12.46
N HIS A 407 12.89 -28.35 -12.04
CA HIS A 407 12.51 -27.92 -10.69
C HIS A 407 11.07 -27.38 -10.70
N LEU A 408 10.11 -28.30 -10.63
CA LEU A 408 8.69 -27.95 -10.50
C LEU A 408 8.38 -27.53 -9.06
N ALA A 409 8.15 -26.23 -8.83
CA ALA A 409 7.77 -25.70 -7.52
C ALA A 409 6.29 -25.98 -7.21
N ASN A 410 5.98 -26.11 -5.91
CA ASN A 410 4.60 -26.30 -5.44
C ASN A 410 3.94 -25.00 -4.98
N ALA A 411 4.74 -23.97 -4.71
CA ALA A 411 4.30 -22.62 -4.36
C ALA A 411 4.90 -21.59 -5.33
N THR A 412 4.46 -20.33 -5.20
CA THR A 412 5.08 -19.21 -5.91
C THR A 412 6.47 -18.89 -5.36
N PRO A 413 7.26 -18.05 -6.05
CA PRO A 413 8.53 -17.57 -5.52
C PRO A 413 8.30 -16.62 -4.33
N ALA A 414 9.18 -16.71 -3.32
CA ALA A 414 9.36 -15.65 -2.33
C ALA A 414 10.50 -14.76 -2.82
N TRP A 415 10.23 -13.48 -3.09
CA TRP A 415 11.19 -12.52 -3.66
C TRP A 415 11.90 -11.73 -2.56
N PHE A 416 13.22 -11.60 -2.68
CA PHE A 416 14.07 -10.85 -1.76
C PHE A 416 15.48 -10.68 -2.32
N ASP A 417 16.13 -9.56 -2.00
CA ASP A 417 17.55 -9.30 -2.29
C ASP A 417 18.42 -9.86 -1.13
N TRP A 418 18.93 -11.09 -1.28
CA TRP A 418 19.58 -11.77 -0.15
C TRP A 418 21.04 -11.38 0.03
N ASP A 419 21.73 -10.98 -1.03
CA ASP A 419 23.14 -10.59 -0.96
C ASP A 419 23.37 -9.08 -1.05
N ARG A 420 22.27 -8.30 -1.16
CA ARG A 420 22.28 -6.83 -1.26
C ARG A 420 23.04 -6.32 -2.46
N ASP A 421 23.09 -7.11 -3.53
CA ASP A 421 23.62 -6.63 -4.80
C ASP A 421 22.61 -5.76 -5.56
N GLY A 422 21.32 -5.88 -5.19
CA GLY A 422 20.25 -5.00 -5.62
C GLY A 422 19.38 -5.53 -6.73
N ASP A 423 19.68 -6.72 -7.26
CA ASP A 423 18.68 -7.48 -7.98
C ASP A 423 17.89 -8.35 -7.00
N LEU A 424 16.66 -8.70 -7.39
CA LEU A 424 15.79 -9.53 -6.57
C LEU A 424 16.06 -10.99 -6.91
N ASP A 425 16.43 -11.73 -5.88
CA ASP A 425 16.56 -13.17 -5.90
C ASP A 425 15.25 -13.85 -5.52
N THR A 426 15.24 -15.18 -5.55
CA THR A 426 14.07 -15.89 -5.06
C THR A 426 14.34 -17.27 -4.46
N ALA A 427 13.54 -17.60 -3.45
CA ALA A 427 13.43 -18.95 -2.93
C ALA A 427 12.12 -19.61 -3.41
N LEU A 428 12.25 -20.84 -3.90
CA LEU A 428 11.12 -21.64 -4.39
C LEU A 428 10.90 -22.89 -3.53
N GLY A 429 9.67 -23.07 -3.08
CA GLY A 429 9.26 -24.25 -2.30
C GLY A 429 9.01 -25.50 -3.15
N ASN A 430 9.55 -26.64 -2.73
CA ASN A 430 9.28 -27.94 -3.36
C ASN A 430 9.17 -29.07 -2.32
N TRP A 431 8.07 -29.82 -2.38
CA TRP A 431 7.82 -30.94 -1.46
C TRP A 431 8.73 -32.15 -1.71
N ALA A 432 8.97 -32.49 -2.98
CA ALA A 432 9.68 -33.70 -3.36
C ALA A 432 11.20 -33.51 -3.31
N ASN A 433 11.66 -32.35 -3.78
CA ASN A 433 13.08 -32.06 -4.00
C ASN A 433 13.65 -31.01 -3.03
N GLY A 434 12.84 -30.53 -2.08
CA GLY A 434 13.20 -29.48 -1.13
C GLY A 434 13.25 -28.09 -1.75
N GLY A 435 13.00 -27.06 -0.93
CA GLY A 435 13.09 -25.67 -1.36
C GLY A 435 14.52 -25.27 -1.71
N ARG A 436 14.68 -24.32 -2.64
CA ARG A 436 15.98 -23.86 -3.15
C ARG A 436 16.01 -22.35 -3.33
N LEU A 437 17.19 -21.78 -3.13
CA LEU A 437 17.52 -20.40 -3.50
C LEU A 437 18.00 -20.34 -4.94
N TYR A 438 17.49 -19.35 -5.66
CA TYR A 438 17.92 -18.96 -6.99
C TYR A 438 18.41 -17.53 -6.93
N GLN A 439 19.65 -17.33 -7.36
CA GLN A 439 20.27 -16.03 -7.44
C GLN A 439 19.94 -15.39 -8.78
N ASN A 440 19.60 -14.11 -8.72
CA ASN A 440 19.61 -13.24 -9.88
C ASN A 440 21.04 -12.68 -10.03
N ASP A 441 21.58 -12.72 -11.24
CA ASP A 441 22.98 -12.36 -11.52
C ASP A 441 23.03 -11.11 -12.42
N LEU A 442 21.97 -10.31 -12.45
CA LEU A 442 21.89 -9.07 -13.20
C LEU A 442 22.93 -8.07 -12.66
N TYR A 443 23.12 -8.02 -11.34
CA TYR A 443 23.98 -7.06 -10.64
C TYR A 443 25.09 -7.69 -9.79
N GLY A 444 25.85 -8.62 -10.36
CA GLY A 444 26.96 -9.24 -9.64
C GLY A 444 28.03 -8.27 -9.06
N PRO A 445 29.01 -8.79 -8.30
CA PRO A 445 29.97 -8.00 -7.49
C PRO A 445 30.82 -7.00 -8.29
N THR A 446 30.92 -7.17 -9.61
CA THR A 446 31.67 -6.29 -10.51
C THR A 446 30.82 -5.24 -11.21
N THR A 447 29.50 -5.32 -11.10
CA THR A 447 28.57 -4.36 -11.72
C THR A 447 28.68 -3.01 -11.01
N PRO A 448 29.11 -1.94 -11.70
CA PRO A 448 29.25 -0.63 -11.10
C PRO A 448 27.94 -0.13 -10.50
N ALA A 449 27.97 0.53 -9.34
CA ALA A 449 26.77 1.07 -8.68
C ALA A 449 25.95 2.02 -9.57
N ILE A 450 26.62 2.72 -10.51
CA ILE A 450 25.98 3.61 -11.47
C ILE A 450 25.17 2.86 -12.55
N ASP A 451 25.50 1.59 -12.79
CA ASP A 451 24.81 0.72 -13.76
C ASP A 451 23.69 -0.10 -13.10
N ARG A 452 23.62 -0.13 -11.77
CA ARG A 452 22.54 -0.78 -11.01
C ARG A 452 21.32 0.12 -10.96
N ARG A 453 20.21 -0.33 -11.55
CA ARG A 453 19.04 0.50 -11.87
C ARG A 453 17.87 0.18 -10.96
N TYR A 454 18.09 0.33 -9.66
CA TYR A 454 17.06 0.08 -8.68
C TYR A 454 17.09 1.10 -7.55
N VAL A 455 15.98 1.19 -6.84
CA VAL A 455 15.88 1.83 -5.53
C VAL A 455 15.01 0.97 -4.62
N ARG A 456 15.37 0.90 -3.34
CA ARG A 456 14.66 0.13 -2.31
C ARG A 456 14.05 1.11 -1.32
N VAL A 457 12.78 0.93 -0.97
CA VAL A 457 12.08 1.76 0.00
C VAL A 457 11.52 0.86 1.09
N LYS A 458 11.88 1.12 2.35
CA LYS A 458 11.37 0.41 3.52
C LYS A 458 10.52 1.35 4.37
N PRO A 459 9.19 1.26 4.28
CA PRO A 459 8.28 1.95 5.19
C PRO A 459 8.42 1.39 6.61
N LEU A 460 8.59 2.27 7.60
CA LEU A 460 8.81 1.91 8.99
C LEU A 460 7.83 2.60 9.91
N LYS A 461 7.37 1.85 10.90
CA LYS A 461 6.55 2.38 11.97
C LYS A 461 7.33 3.38 12.81
N ALA A 462 6.65 4.41 13.28
CA ALA A 462 7.21 5.42 14.18
C ALA A 462 6.31 5.63 15.39
N SER A 463 6.42 4.73 16.37
CA SER A 463 5.70 4.83 17.65
C SER A 463 6.65 4.62 18.82
N SER A 464 6.30 5.16 19.99
CA SER A 464 7.06 4.94 21.23
C SER A 464 6.96 3.51 21.77
N SER A 465 6.01 2.71 21.26
CA SER A 465 5.88 1.29 21.57
C SER A 465 6.90 0.40 20.86
N VAL A 466 7.54 0.94 19.82
CA VAL A 466 8.48 0.24 18.95
C VAL A 466 9.85 0.14 19.62
N ALA A 467 10.30 -1.06 19.94
CA ALA A 467 11.51 -1.28 20.73
C ALA A 467 12.80 -0.97 19.95
N GLN A 468 12.81 -1.20 18.63
CA GLN A 468 14.04 -1.12 17.82
C GLN A 468 13.94 -0.23 16.57
N GLY A 469 12.72 0.14 16.14
CA GLY A 469 12.53 1.02 14.98
C GLY A 469 12.85 0.34 13.65
N LEU A 470 12.70 -0.98 13.61
CA LEU A 470 12.94 -1.89 12.50
C LEU A 470 11.63 -2.45 11.92
N GLU A 471 10.52 -2.19 12.59
CA GLU A 471 9.20 -2.73 12.39
C GLU A 471 8.56 -2.07 11.16
N THR A 472 8.38 -2.88 10.13
CA THR A 472 7.71 -2.46 8.91
C THR A 472 6.22 -2.34 9.12
N GLU A 473 5.63 -1.37 8.42
CA GLU A 473 4.21 -1.11 8.47
C GLU A 473 3.50 -1.77 7.29
N PHE A 474 2.83 -2.90 7.55
CA PHE A 474 2.02 -3.58 6.53
C PHE A 474 0.91 -2.66 6.04
N GLY A 475 0.69 -2.65 4.73
CA GLY A 475 -0.24 -1.78 4.05
C GLY A 475 0.33 -0.42 3.64
N ALA A 476 1.54 -0.06 4.06
CA ALA A 476 2.17 1.19 3.62
C ALA A 476 2.45 1.15 2.11
N THR A 477 1.97 2.16 1.40
CA THR A 477 2.03 2.30 -0.05
C THR A 477 3.09 3.32 -0.44
N VAL A 478 3.95 2.95 -1.37
CA VAL A 478 5.04 3.77 -1.89
C VAL A 478 4.76 4.10 -3.35
N GLU A 479 4.78 5.38 -3.68
CA GLU A 479 4.81 5.87 -5.06
C GLU A 479 6.19 6.44 -5.41
N LEU A 480 6.67 6.06 -6.59
CA LEU A 480 7.85 6.65 -7.21
C LEU A 480 7.45 7.39 -8.51
N THR A 481 7.79 8.68 -8.58
CA THR A 481 7.55 9.53 -9.75
C THR A 481 8.88 9.96 -10.37
N LEU A 482 9.07 9.76 -11.68
CA LEU A 482 10.29 10.15 -12.37
C LEU A 482 10.34 11.65 -12.69
N GLN A 483 11.54 12.19 -12.86
CA GLN A 483 11.79 13.56 -13.32
C GLN A 483 12.66 13.56 -14.58
N PRO A 484 12.20 14.16 -15.70
CA PRO A 484 10.84 14.65 -15.90
C PRO A 484 9.81 13.51 -15.82
N ASP A 485 8.59 13.86 -15.43
CA ASP A 485 7.47 12.92 -15.34
C ASP A 485 7.24 12.25 -16.69
N ASP A 486 7.27 10.91 -16.69
CA ASP A 486 7.03 10.06 -17.87
C ASP A 486 5.55 9.69 -18.03
N GLY A 487 4.68 10.22 -17.15
CA GLY A 487 3.25 9.95 -17.10
C GLY A 487 2.92 8.58 -16.51
N ARG A 488 3.91 7.88 -15.93
CA ARG A 488 3.74 6.58 -15.28
C ARG A 488 3.90 6.73 -13.78
N ARG A 489 2.94 6.22 -13.03
CA ARG A 489 3.00 6.13 -11.57
C ARG A 489 3.49 4.74 -11.22
N ARG A 490 4.46 4.62 -10.32
CA ARG A 490 5.00 3.32 -9.92
C ARG A 490 4.60 3.11 -8.48
N VAL A 491 3.55 2.32 -8.26
CA VAL A 491 3.01 2.08 -6.93
C VAL A 491 3.28 0.64 -6.49
N LYS A 492 3.85 0.48 -5.29
CA LYS A 492 3.95 -0.80 -4.58
C LYS A 492 3.53 -0.60 -3.14
N PHE A 493 3.09 -1.65 -2.47
CA PHE A 493 2.73 -1.59 -1.06
C PHE A 493 3.32 -2.75 -0.28
N THR A 494 3.52 -2.53 1.01
CA THR A 494 4.10 -3.55 1.88
C THR A 494 3.04 -4.57 2.26
N SER A 495 3.25 -5.84 1.95
CA SER A 495 2.31 -6.92 2.27
C SER A 495 2.94 -7.99 3.15
N SER A 496 2.12 -8.58 4.01
CA SER A 496 2.46 -9.74 4.84
C SER A 496 2.22 -11.08 4.14
N SER A 497 1.59 -11.06 2.96
CA SER A 497 1.43 -12.20 2.06
C SER A 497 1.68 -11.77 0.61
N ASN A 498 2.33 -12.60 -0.20
CA ASN A 498 2.48 -12.34 -1.63
C ASN A 498 1.93 -13.53 -2.43
N GLY A 499 0.62 -13.48 -2.65
CA GLY A 499 -0.13 -14.49 -3.37
C GLY A 499 -0.29 -15.83 -2.65
N TYR A 500 0.34 -16.89 -3.14
CA TYR A 500 0.07 -18.27 -2.70
C TYR A 500 1.19 -18.86 -1.82
N LEU A 501 0.91 -19.04 -0.52
CA LEU A 501 1.74 -19.69 0.51
C LEU A 501 3.03 -18.96 0.93
N ASN A 502 3.39 -17.85 0.31
CA ASN A 502 4.69 -17.22 0.51
C ASN A 502 4.58 -15.77 0.98
N GLN A 503 5.68 -15.31 1.55
CA GLN A 503 5.92 -13.93 1.93
C GLN A 503 7.33 -13.53 1.43
N GLY A 504 7.40 -12.47 0.63
CA GLY A 504 8.66 -11.86 0.22
C GLY A 504 9.27 -10.98 1.31
N GLU A 505 10.38 -10.31 1.01
CA GLU A 505 10.90 -9.29 1.92
C GLU A 505 9.94 -8.10 2.07
N TYR A 506 10.10 -7.33 3.15
CA TYR A 506 9.23 -6.17 3.41
C TYR A 506 9.71 -4.90 2.70
N THR A 507 10.94 -4.89 2.20
CA THR A 507 11.50 -3.74 1.50
C THR A 507 11.03 -3.77 0.06
N LEU A 508 10.45 -2.67 -0.41
CA LEU A 508 9.91 -2.57 -1.76
C LEU A 508 11.03 -2.15 -2.72
N THR A 509 11.37 -3.03 -3.66
CA THR A 509 12.38 -2.75 -4.69
C THR A 509 11.70 -2.24 -5.96
N PHE A 510 12.19 -1.15 -6.54
CA PHE A 510 11.70 -0.60 -7.80
C PHE A 510 12.81 -0.66 -8.84
N GLY A 511 12.58 -1.34 -9.97
CA GLY A 511 13.41 -1.20 -11.16
C GLY A 511 13.20 0.16 -11.82
N LEU A 512 14.27 0.71 -12.39
CA LEU A 512 14.29 2.04 -12.99
C LEU A 512 14.74 1.98 -14.46
N PRO A 513 14.21 2.87 -15.32
CA PRO A 513 14.52 2.84 -16.75
C PRO A 513 16.02 2.94 -17.04
N THR A 514 16.52 2.14 -17.97
CA THR A 514 17.96 2.10 -18.32
C THR A 514 18.53 3.41 -18.88
N THR A 515 17.69 4.36 -19.31
CA THR A 515 18.10 5.70 -19.75
C THR A 515 17.15 6.78 -19.22
N PRO A 516 17.65 7.93 -18.71
CA PRO A 516 19.07 8.26 -18.51
C PRO A 516 19.74 7.36 -17.45
N VAL A 517 21.07 7.41 -17.35
CA VAL A 517 21.82 6.64 -16.34
C VAL A 517 21.56 7.19 -14.93
N ASP A 518 21.62 8.51 -14.80
CA ASP A 518 21.20 9.21 -13.58
C ASP A 518 19.72 9.57 -13.71
N VAL A 519 18.86 8.68 -13.20
CA VAL A 519 17.43 8.93 -13.08
C VAL A 519 17.19 9.81 -11.87
N VAL A 520 16.39 10.86 -12.07
CA VAL A 520 15.91 11.72 -10.99
C VAL A 520 14.49 11.31 -10.67
N PHE A 521 14.14 11.22 -9.38
CA PHE A 521 12.81 10.78 -8.96
C PHE A 521 12.39 11.38 -7.61
N ASP A 522 11.09 11.37 -7.37
CA ASP A 522 10.46 11.68 -6.08
C ASP A 522 9.95 10.39 -5.44
N VAL A 523 9.90 10.36 -4.11
CA VAL A 523 9.29 9.28 -3.33
C VAL A 523 8.21 9.84 -2.42
N ALA A 524 7.03 9.21 -2.43
CA ALA A 524 5.96 9.45 -1.47
C ALA A 524 5.57 8.13 -0.81
N VAL A 525 5.34 8.17 0.51
CA VAL A 525 4.87 7.01 1.27
C VAL A 525 3.60 7.36 2.02
N ASP A 526 2.53 6.63 1.74
CA ASP A 526 1.28 6.65 2.50
C ASP A 526 1.27 5.49 3.48
N PHE A 527 0.97 5.79 4.73
CA PHE A 527 0.86 4.81 5.80
C PHE A 527 -0.62 4.62 6.18
N PRO A 528 -1.03 3.38 6.52
CA PRO A 528 -2.38 3.10 6.98
C PRO A 528 -2.78 3.94 8.19
N ILE A 529 -4.09 4.10 8.36
CA ILE A 529 -4.65 4.89 9.45
C ILE A 529 -4.32 4.24 10.80
N VAL A 530 -3.83 5.06 11.73
CA VAL A 530 -3.68 4.70 13.14
C VAL A 530 -4.14 5.85 14.04
N GLY A 531 -4.90 5.52 15.09
CA GLY A 531 -5.40 6.47 16.09
C GLY A 531 -6.61 7.28 15.61
N THR A 532 -6.65 8.58 15.96
CA THR A 532 -7.74 9.47 15.54
C THR A 532 -7.62 9.81 14.06
N ARG A 533 -8.29 9.00 13.23
CA ARG A 533 -8.64 9.16 11.80
C ARG A 533 -7.88 10.26 11.07
N GLY A 534 -6.80 9.86 10.39
CA GLY A 534 -6.30 10.59 9.25
C GLY A 534 -5.14 9.85 8.62
N LEU A 535 -5.08 9.92 7.30
CA LEU A 535 -4.01 9.34 6.51
C LEU A 535 -2.68 10.03 6.81
N TRP A 536 -1.60 9.26 6.80
CA TRP A 536 -0.25 9.76 7.01
C TRP A 536 0.55 9.65 5.71
N ARG A 537 0.96 10.80 5.15
CA ARG A 537 1.87 10.85 3.99
C ARG A 537 3.21 11.43 4.39
N VAL A 538 4.28 10.79 3.94
CA VAL A 538 5.65 11.29 4.01
C VAL A 538 6.18 11.45 2.59
N ASP A 539 6.34 12.70 2.16
CA ASP A 539 6.89 13.07 0.86
C ASP A 539 7.84 14.27 0.98
N ALA A 540 8.26 14.86 -0.14
CA ALA A 540 9.17 16.01 -0.19
C ALA A 540 8.65 17.25 0.58
N SER A 541 7.33 17.37 0.80
CA SER A 541 6.75 18.47 1.57
C SER A 541 6.95 18.30 3.09
N VAL A 542 7.08 17.05 3.55
CA VAL A 542 7.36 16.65 4.93
C VAL A 542 8.87 16.55 5.15
N ASN A 543 9.58 15.91 4.21
CA ASN A 543 11.02 15.72 4.24
C ASN A 543 11.63 15.95 2.84
N PRO A 544 12.27 17.11 2.58
CA PRO A 544 12.81 17.49 1.28
C PRO A 544 13.82 16.51 0.68
N VAL A 545 14.40 15.61 1.48
CA VAL A 545 15.32 14.59 0.96
C VAL A 545 14.63 13.61 0.01
N LEU A 546 13.29 13.48 0.09
CA LEU A 546 12.51 12.62 -0.80
C LEU A 546 12.19 13.26 -2.16
N GLY A 547 12.58 14.52 -2.36
CA GLY A 547 12.35 15.26 -3.60
C GLY A 547 13.59 15.35 -4.49
N SER A 548 13.43 15.15 -5.80
CA SER A 548 14.47 15.22 -6.82
C SER A 548 15.73 14.42 -6.46
N LEU A 549 15.53 13.19 -5.98
CA LEU A 549 16.60 12.25 -5.68
C LEU A 549 17.30 11.83 -6.97
N HIS A 550 18.62 12.03 -7.01
CA HIS A 550 19.46 11.54 -8.10
C HIS A 550 19.92 10.11 -7.80
N LEU A 551 19.60 9.17 -8.68
CA LEU A 551 20.10 7.80 -8.58
C LEU A 551 21.64 7.83 -8.47
N ALA A 552 22.38 8.53 -9.32
CA ALA A 552 23.85 8.54 -9.24
C ALA A 552 24.44 9.01 -7.89
N ALA A 553 23.67 9.74 -7.06
CA ALA A 553 24.09 10.21 -5.75
C ALA A 553 23.77 9.24 -4.59
N LEU A 554 22.88 8.28 -4.78
CA LEU A 554 22.50 7.29 -3.78
C LEU A 554 23.47 6.11 -3.79
N ALA A 555 24.56 6.23 -3.01
CA ALA A 555 25.54 5.14 -2.86
C ALA A 555 24.93 3.90 -2.19
N ASP A 556 24.05 4.13 -1.21
CA ASP A 556 23.13 3.14 -0.66
C ASP A 556 21.78 3.36 -1.33
N ARG A 557 21.24 2.30 -1.92
CA ARG A 557 20.01 2.32 -2.72
C ARG A 557 18.76 2.15 -1.86
N GLU A 558 18.91 1.93 -0.56
CA GLU A 558 17.80 1.78 0.38
C GLU A 558 17.44 3.10 1.08
N LEU A 559 16.16 3.43 1.06
CA LEU A 559 15.55 4.54 1.79
C LEU A 559 14.63 3.98 2.87
N GLN A 560 14.92 4.31 4.12
CA GLN A 560 14.05 3.98 5.25
C GLN A 560 13.18 5.20 5.54
N VAL A 561 11.86 5.06 5.40
CA VAL A 561 10.90 6.16 5.59
C VAL A 561 10.04 5.85 6.81
N PHE A 562 10.12 6.69 7.82
CA PHE A 562 9.38 6.53 9.08
C PHE A 562 8.06 7.30 9.03
N ARG A 563 6.98 6.73 9.58
CA ARG A 563 5.65 7.37 9.62
C ARG A 563 5.64 8.79 10.21
N ASP A 564 6.56 9.09 11.13
CA ASP A 564 6.70 10.41 11.75
C ASP A 564 7.40 11.47 10.86
N GLY A 565 7.73 11.11 9.62
CA GLY A 565 8.35 11.97 8.62
C GLY A 565 9.88 11.94 8.61
N ARG A 566 10.52 11.18 9.52
CA ARG A 566 11.97 10.96 9.44
C ARG A 566 12.31 10.06 8.25
N VAL A 567 13.48 10.28 7.67
CA VAL A 567 14.00 9.48 6.56
C VAL A 567 15.44 9.10 6.88
N ARG A 568 15.85 7.87 6.62
CA ARG A 568 17.25 7.44 6.76
C ARG A 568 17.77 6.88 5.45
N ILE A 569 18.93 7.38 5.02
CA ILE A 569 19.61 6.97 3.78
C ILE A 569 21.10 6.80 4.09
N GLY A 570 21.68 5.64 3.81
CA GLY A 570 23.10 5.37 4.06
C GLY A 570 23.52 5.57 5.52
N GLY A 571 22.62 5.26 6.47
CA GLY A 571 22.83 5.46 7.91
C GLY A 571 22.70 6.90 8.40
N VAL A 572 22.47 7.88 7.51
CA VAL A 572 22.22 9.28 7.87
C VAL A 572 20.72 9.50 8.02
N GLU A 573 20.30 9.98 9.19
CA GLU A 573 18.90 10.33 9.47
C GLU A 573 18.64 11.81 9.17
N TYR A 574 17.59 12.06 8.38
CA TYR A 574 17.08 13.35 7.98
C TYR A 574 15.75 13.60 8.72
N PRO A 575 15.67 14.61 9.60
CA PRO A 575 14.44 14.91 10.32
C PRO A 575 13.39 15.56 9.41
N ALA A 576 12.10 15.40 9.76
CA ALA A 576 11.01 16.12 9.12
C ALA A 576 11.13 17.65 9.29
N LEU A 577 10.51 18.41 8.39
CA LEU A 577 10.47 19.88 8.41
C LEU A 577 9.60 20.44 9.56
N GLY A 578 10.18 20.68 10.74
CA GLY A 578 9.57 21.49 11.80
C GLY A 578 8.12 21.08 12.16
N SER A 579 7.21 22.04 12.34
CA SER A 579 5.80 21.79 12.72
C SER A 579 4.91 21.22 11.60
N ARG A 580 5.47 20.74 10.48
CA ARG A 580 4.67 20.06 9.45
C ARG A 580 4.40 18.63 9.91
N ALA A 581 3.14 18.28 10.05
CA ALA A 581 2.75 16.91 10.35
C ALA A 581 2.67 16.12 9.05
N ALA A 582 3.13 14.87 9.06
CA ALA A 582 2.85 13.87 8.02
C ALA A 582 1.34 13.54 7.92
N TRP A 583 0.54 14.03 8.87
CA TRP A 583 -0.90 13.85 8.92
C TRP A 583 -1.63 14.72 7.87
N LEU A 584 -2.41 14.08 7.01
CA LEU A 584 -3.15 14.71 5.91
C LEU A 584 -4.58 15.17 6.28
N GLY A 585 -5.15 14.68 7.38
CA GLY A 585 -6.52 15.03 7.80
C GLY A 585 -7.52 13.86 7.81
N GLU A 586 -8.74 14.12 8.29
CA GLU A 586 -9.90 13.18 8.24
C GLU A 586 -10.48 12.96 6.83
N LEU A 587 -9.90 13.57 5.79
CA LEU A 587 -10.40 13.45 4.43
C LEU A 587 -9.78 12.21 3.77
N GLY A 588 -10.61 11.21 3.47
CA GLY A 588 -10.26 10.07 2.63
C GLY A 588 -9.80 10.55 1.26
N GLY A 589 -8.65 10.07 0.82
CA GLY A 589 -8.01 10.54 -0.41
C GLY A 589 -6.50 10.46 -0.31
N GLY A 590 -5.98 9.25 -0.06
CA GLY A 590 -4.55 8.99 -0.13
C GLY A 590 -4.00 9.11 -1.52
N LEU A 591 -3.15 8.18 -1.94
CA LEU A 591 -2.69 8.14 -3.33
C LEU A 591 -3.83 7.98 -4.35
N ALA A 592 -5.08 7.86 -3.88
CA ALA A 592 -6.31 8.11 -4.64
C ALA A 592 -6.20 9.41 -5.43
N LEU A 593 -5.90 9.26 -6.71
CA LEU A 593 -6.16 10.30 -7.69
C LEU A 593 -7.39 9.97 -8.52
N PRO A 594 -8.23 10.98 -8.79
CA PRO A 594 -9.33 10.85 -9.72
C PRO A 594 -8.78 10.67 -11.15
N ALA A 595 -9.26 9.64 -11.85
CA ALA A 595 -9.15 9.38 -13.30
C ALA A 595 -7.81 9.68 -14.01
N LYS A 596 -7.25 8.63 -14.63
CA LYS A 596 -6.14 8.59 -15.62
C LYS A 596 -5.69 9.97 -16.14
N GLY A 597 -4.54 10.46 -15.65
CA GLY A 597 -3.85 11.65 -16.15
C GLY A 597 -4.03 12.96 -15.37
N ALA A 598 -4.67 12.95 -14.20
CA ALA A 598 -4.61 14.07 -13.28
C ALA A 598 -3.28 14.05 -12.48
N PRO A 599 -2.53 15.16 -12.37
CA PRO A 599 -1.35 15.21 -11.49
C PRO A 599 -1.76 14.98 -10.04
N LEU A 600 -0.87 14.36 -9.25
CA LEU A 600 -1.00 14.26 -7.79
C LEU A 600 -1.43 15.62 -7.22
N ALA A 601 -2.55 15.66 -6.51
CA ALA A 601 -2.81 16.80 -5.65
C ALA A 601 -1.65 16.84 -4.65
N ALA A 602 -0.81 17.88 -4.73
CA ALA A 602 0.20 18.12 -3.71
C ALA A 602 -0.49 18.00 -2.34
N PRO A 603 0.18 17.43 -1.32
CA PRO A 603 -0.38 17.38 0.03
C PRO A 603 -0.95 18.74 0.33
N THR A 604 -2.25 18.79 0.59
CA THR A 604 -2.82 20.03 1.08
C THR A 604 -2.40 20.09 2.54
N VAL A 605 -1.15 20.54 2.78
CA VAL A 605 -0.82 21.17 4.05
C VAL A 605 -1.93 22.17 4.26
N THR A 606 -2.72 21.98 5.32
CA THR A 606 -3.75 22.92 5.69
C THR A 606 -3.07 24.21 6.16
N THR A 607 -2.55 25.00 5.22
CA THR A 607 -2.55 26.43 5.38
C THR A 607 -4.02 26.79 5.38
N GLN A 608 -4.60 26.97 6.57
CA GLN A 608 -5.98 27.43 6.71
C GLN A 608 -6.19 28.57 5.73
N THR A 609 -6.98 28.34 4.68
CA THR A 609 -7.40 29.41 3.80
C THR A 609 -8.45 30.19 4.56
N GLU A 610 -8.08 31.39 4.99
CA GLU A 610 -8.95 32.22 5.79
C GLU A 610 -9.94 32.93 4.86
N THR A 611 -11.21 32.97 5.23
CA THR A 611 -12.20 33.75 4.48
C THR A 611 -12.23 35.18 5.02
N TRP A 612 -11.91 36.12 4.14
CA TRP A 612 -11.86 37.55 4.41
C TRP A 612 -12.90 38.28 3.60
N ALA A 613 -13.37 39.37 4.16
CA ALA A 613 -14.34 40.22 3.53
C ALA A 613 -13.82 41.64 3.41
N VAL A 614 -13.85 42.16 2.19
CA VAL A 614 -13.08 43.35 1.79
C VAL A 614 -14.02 44.43 1.25
N LEU A 615 -13.80 45.68 1.66
CA LEU A 615 -14.45 46.87 1.12
C LEU A 615 -13.41 47.83 0.54
N GLY A 616 -13.66 48.32 -0.68
CA GLY A 616 -12.93 49.45 -1.27
C GLY A 616 -13.52 50.81 -0.90
N VAL A 617 -12.66 51.76 -0.55
CA VAL A 617 -13.03 53.15 -0.20
C VAL A 617 -12.13 54.11 -0.96
N SER A 618 -12.72 55.07 -1.68
CA SER A 618 -12.00 56.19 -2.28
C SER A 618 -12.29 57.49 -1.54
N THR A 619 -11.26 58.30 -1.35
CA THR A 619 -11.33 59.66 -0.79
C THR A 619 -10.97 60.73 -1.83
N ALA A 620 -11.03 60.38 -3.12
CA ALA A 620 -10.72 61.28 -4.24
C ALA A 620 -11.46 62.62 -4.21
N GLY A 621 -12.69 62.64 -3.70
CA GLY A 621 -13.52 63.85 -3.57
C GLY A 621 -13.42 64.58 -2.23
N ALA A 622 -12.54 64.15 -1.32
CA ALA A 622 -12.44 64.70 0.02
C ALA A 622 -11.65 66.02 0.04
N ASN A 623 -12.22 67.07 0.65
CA ASN A 623 -11.55 68.37 0.78
C ASN A 623 -10.55 68.41 1.97
N GLY A 624 -10.45 67.32 2.74
CA GLY A 624 -9.63 67.18 3.94
C GLY A 624 -9.73 65.75 4.50
N PRO A 625 -8.87 65.36 5.47
CA PRO A 625 -8.86 64.00 5.99
C PRO A 625 -10.21 63.58 6.59
N ILE A 626 -10.61 62.33 6.39
CA ILE A 626 -11.91 61.80 6.83
C ILE A 626 -11.72 60.80 7.97
N GLY A 627 -12.40 61.02 9.09
CA GLY A 627 -12.37 60.09 10.22
C GLY A 627 -13.32 58.90 10.04
N LEU A 628 -12.80 57.67 10.05
CA LEU A 628 -13.61 56.46 10.20
C LEU A 628 -13.76 56.16 11.69
N ARG A 629 -14.99 56.29 12.20
CA ARG A 629 -15.29 56.20 13.64
C ARG A 629 -15.85 54.84 14.07
N GLN A 630 -16.55 54.17 13.16
CA GLN A 630 -17.23 52.92 13.47
C GLN A 630 -17.50 52.12 12.20
N LEU A 631 -17.38 50.80 12.36
CA LEU A 631 -17.61 49.76 11.39
C LEU A 631 -18.64 48.77 11.93
N ASP A 632 -19.71 48.53 11.19
CA ASP A 632 -20.74 47.56 11.56
C ASP A 632 -20.71 46.38 10.59
N LEU A 633 -20.50 45.16 11.12
CA LEU A 633 -20.41 43.89 10.40
C LEU A 633 -21.58 42.96 10.83
N ASP A 634 -22.23 42.26 9.91
CA ASP A 634 -23.39 41.38 10.22
C ASP A 634 -23.03 39.87 10.05
N GLY A 635 -22.36 39.26 11.04
CA GLY A 635 -21.80 37.90 10.98
C GLY A 635 -20.95 37.49 12.21
N LEU A 636 -20.41 36.26 12.22
CA LEU A 636 -19.51 35.75 13.28
C LEU A 636 -18.02 36.03 12.93
N LEU A 637 -17.24 36.51 13.92
CA LEU A 637 -15.79 36.71 13.83
C LEU A 637 -15.04 35.60 14.58
N ASP A 638 -13.84 35.25 14.12
CA ASP A 638 -12.99 34.21 14.71
C ASP A 638 -12.11 34.69 15.87
N ALA A 639 -11.55 33.72 16.61
CA ALA A 639 -10.51 33.90 17.62
C ALA A 639 -9.20 34.47 17.00
N PRO A 640 -8.34 35.15 17.79
CA PRO A 640 -7.30 36.03 17.25
C PRO A 640 -6.16 35.30 16.54
N VAL A 641 -5.67 35.88 15.44
CA VAL A 641 -4.36 35.58 14.84
C VAL A 641 -3.44 36.78 15.01
N SER A 642 -2.24 36.56 15.51
CA SER A 642 -1.30 37.62 15.88
C SER A 642 -0.55 38.18 14.67
N CYS A 643 -1.14 39.15 13.97
CA CYS A 643 -0.37 40.13 13.21
C CYS A 643 -0.13 41.34 14.13
N GLY A 644 0.89 41.27 14.99
CA GLY A 644 1.36 42.38 15.83
C GLY A 644 0.32 43.37 16.37
N GLY A 645 -0.27 43.08 17.54
CA GLY A 645 -1.16 43.98 18.29
C GLY A 645 -2.62 43.51 18.31
N VAL A 646 -3.10 43.07 19.48
CA VAL A 646 -4.36 42.34 19.68
C VAL A 646 -5.58 43.27 19.70
N ASP A 647 -6.61 42.98 18.88
CA ASP A 647 -8.06 42.92 19.18
C ASP A 647 -8.90 42.99 17.87
N ALA A 648 -9.64 41.91 17.57
CA ALA A 648 -10.52 41.63 16.42
C ALA A 648 -9.91 41.79 14.99
N ASN A 649 -10.15 40.79 14.12
CA ASN A 649 -9.55 40.65 12.79
C ASN A 649 -10.09 41.69 11.78
N VAL A 650 -9.74 42.99 11.90
CA VAL A 650 -10.03 44.06 10.92
C VAL A 650 -8.75 44.81 10.57
N VAL A 651 -8.44 44.89 9.27
CA VAL A 651 -7.22 45.52 8.74
C VAL A 651 -7.59 46.58 7.70
N LEU A 652 -6.92 47.74 7.72
CA LEU A 652 -7.09 48.82 6.74
C LEU A 652 -5.77 49.04 6.00
N TRP A 653 -5.82 49.27 4.69
CA TRP A 653 -4.66 49.40 3.81
C TRP A 653 -4.84 50.52 2.79
N ASP A 654 -3.82 51.36 2.54
CA ASP A 654 -3.81 52.35 1.46
C ASP A 654 -3.26 51.72 0.18
N THR A 655 -4.10 51.52 -0.83
CA THR A 655 -3.70 50.87 -2.08
C THR A 655 -3.01 51.82 -3.05
N THR A 656 -2.99 53.12 -2.77
CA THR A 656 -2.29 54.10 -3.62
C THR A 656 -0.82 54.29 -3.25
N ASP A 657 -0.35 53.71 -2.15
CA ASP A 657 1.07 53.59 -1.80
C ASP A 657 1.40 52.13 -1.38
N PRO A 658 1.40 51.19 -2.35
CA PRO A 658 1.59 49.78 -2.06
C PRO A 658 3.01 49.44 -1.56
N ALA A 659 3.97 50.35 -1.72
CA ALA A 659 5.35 50.16 -1.28
C ALA A 659 5.56 50.43 0.22
N HIS A 660 4.69 51.24 0.84
CA HIS A 660 4.78 51.59 2.26
C HIS A 660 3.42 51.42 2.95
N PRO A 661 2.96 50.18 3.06
CA PRO A 661 1.63 49.99 3.53
C PRO A 661 1.49 50.26 5.02
N PHE A 662 0.50 51.07 5.36
CA PHE A 662 0.20 51.39 6.74
C PHE A 662 -0.75 50.35 7.34
N VAL A 663 -0.22 49.44 8.17
CA VAL A 663 -1.03 48.54 9.01
C VAL A 663 -1.33 49.26 10.33
N ALA A 664 -2.54 49.82 10.44
CA ALA A 664 -2.95 50.53 11.64
C ALA A 664 -3.44 49.54 12.71
N SER A 665 -2.76 49.43 13.84
CA SER A 665 -3.29 48.73 15.02
C SER A 665 -4.28 49.62 15.76
N GLY A 666 -5.49 49.12 16.05
CA GLY A 666 -6.40 49.76 17.00
C GLY A 666 -7.88 49.74 16.64
N GLY A 667 -8.62 48.89 17.35
CA GLY A 667 -10.09 48.89 17.38
C GLY A 667 -10.64 47.84 18.33
N SER A 668 -10.36 47.93 19.63
CA SER A 668 -10.87 46.97 20.61
C SER A 668 -12.42 46.97 20.64
N ALA A 669 -13.06 45.82 20.37
CA ALA A 669 -14.50 45.68 20.48
C ALA A 669 -14.90 44.39 21.21
N LYS A 670 -15.76 44.52 22.23
CA LYS A 670 -16.48 43.38 22.80
C LYS A 670 -17.57 42.95 21.83
N LEU A 671 -17.56 41.68 21.43
CA LEU A 671 -18.65 41.03 20.69
C LEU A 671 -19.95 41.12 21.50
N ALA A 672 -20.86 42.02 21.11
CA ALA A 672 -22.21 42.06 21.66
C ALA A 672 -23.08 41.12 20.81
N THR A 673 -23.34 39.92 21.29
CA THR A 673 -24.24 38.96 20.66
C THR A 673 -25.70 39.33 20.99
N ASP A 674 -26.37 40.13 20.15
CA ASP A 674 -27.85 40.13 20.16
C ASP A 674 -28.32 38.86 19.41
N PRO A 675 -29.12 37.98 20.04
CA PRO A 675 -29.58 36.73 19.44
C PRO A 675 -30.54 36.91 18.25
N ARG A 676 -30.97 38.14 17.91
CA ARG A 676 -31.94 38.37 16.82
C ARG A 676 -31.38 39.06 15.58
N ASN A 677 -30.11 39.46 15.57
CA ASN A 677 -29.29 39.76 14.39
C ASN A 677 -27.83 39.82 14.86
N ARG A 678 -26.94 38.99 14.28
CA ARG A 678 -25.54 38.83 14.73
C ARG A 678 -24.64 39.98 14.24
N ARG A 679 -25.01 41.23 14.56
CA ARG A 679 -24.27 42.42 14.15
C ARG A 679 -23.18 42.79 15.16
N THR A 680 -21.93 42.81 14.71
CA THR A 680 -20.75 43.22 15.45
C THR A 680 -20.39 44.67 15.12
N HIS A 681 -20.18 45.50 16.15
CA HIS A 681 -19.78 46.89 16.03
C HIS A 681 -18.31 47.06 16.40
N VAL A 682 -17.46 47.45 15.46
CA VAL A 682 -16.03 47.73 15.66
C VAL A 682 -15.84 49.25 15.69
N ARG A 683 -15.47 49.80 16.85
CA ARG A 683 -15.14 51.23 16.95
C ARG A 683 -13.71 51.47 16.49
N THR A 684 -13.52 52.53 15.71
CA THR A 684 -12.24 52.85 15.09
C THR A 684 -11.88 54.31 15.30
N SER A 685 -10.60 54.64 15.15
CA SER A 685 -10.10 56.02 15.16
C SER A 685 -9.25 56.33 13.93
N PHE A 686 -9.48 55.62 12.82
CA PHE A 686 -8.70 55.79 11.60
C PHE A 686 -9.00 57.15 10.92
N VAL A 687 -7.96 57.75 10.34
CA VAL A 687 -8.06 58.99 9.57
C VAL A 687 -7.58 58.71 8.15
N LEU A 688 -8.50 58.76 7.20
CA LEU A 688 -8.25 58.55 5.78
C LEU A 688 -7.78 59.87 5.17
N GLN A 689 -6.57 59.90 4.63
CA GLN A 689 -6.05 61.07 3.92
C GLN A 689 -6.79 61.27 2.58
N PRO A 690 -6.98 62.53 2.12
CA PRO A 690 -7.65 62.85 0.86
C PRO A 690 -6.93 62.26 -0.37
N SER A 691 -7.68 62.04 -1.45
CA SER A 691 -7.14 61.60 -2.74
C SER A 691 -6.40 60.26 -2.70
N ARG A 692 -6.81 59.40 -1.76
CA ARG A 692 -6.30 58.04 -1.56
C ARG A 692 -7.40 57.01 -1.75
N GLU A 693 -7.00 55.79 -2.06
CA GLU A 693 -7.87 54.62 -2.08
C GLU A 693 -7.42 53.63 -1.03
N TYR A 694 -8.38 53.07 -0.31
CA TYR A 694 -8.15 52.17 0.79
C TYR A 694 -8.93 50.87 0.60
N ARG A 695 -8.37 49.79 1.14
CA ARG A 695 -9.04 48.50 1.32
C ARG A 695 -9.16 48.21 2.81
N LEU A 696 -10.38 47.95 3.26
CA LEU A 696 -10.67 47.46 4.59
C LEU A 696 -11.02 45.98 4.49
N ALA A 697 -10.34 45.12 5.23
CA ALA A 697 -10.55 43.67 5.26
C ALA A 697 -10.94 43.19 6.66
N ALA A 698 -11.86 42.25 6.77
CA ALA A 698 -12.22 41.59 8.04
C ALA A 698 -12.34 40.07 7.89
N ARG A 699 -11.78 39.29 8.83
CA ARG A 699 -11.86 37.82 8.79
C ARG A 699 -13.19 37.33 9.33
N VAL A 700 -13.84 36.41 8.63
CA VAL A 700 -15.18 35.93 8.97
C VAL A 700 -15.29 34.41 8.78
N THR A 701 -16.06 33.74 9.65
CA THR A 701 -16.40 32.30 9.48
C THR A 701 -17.78 32.08 8.86
N SER A 702 -18.72 33.02 9.02
CA SER A 702 -20.04 32.94 8.39
C SER A 702 -20.71 34.31 8.27
N PHE A 703 -21.44 34.55 7.18
CA PHE A 703 -22.02 35.84 6.83
C PHE A 703 -23.38 35.72 6.12
N ARG A 704 -24.26 36.74 6.24
CA ARG A 704 -25.48 36.89 5.41
C ARG A 704 -25.47 38.26 4.75
N ALA A 705 -25.89 38.39 3.50
CA ALA A 705 -25.57 39.53 2.64
C ALA A 705 -26.82 40.18 1.97
N SER A 706 -26.79 41.49 1.70
CA SER A 706 -27.65 42.21 0.72
C SER A 706 -26.77 43.22 -0.02
N PRO A 707 -26.96 43.34 -1.34
CA PRO A 707 -26.09 44.13 -2.18
C PRO A 707 -26.34 45.63 -2.04
N VAL A 708 -25.25 46.41 -2.15
CA VAL A 708 -25.28 47.81 -2.57
C VAL A 708 -24.77 47.83 -4.01
N THR A 709 -25.64 48.13 -4.97
CA THR A 709 -25.39 47.93 -6.41
C THR A 709 -24.78 49.14 -7.13
N GLY A 710 -23.94 49.94 -6.46
CA GLY A 710 -23.22 51.04 -7.11
C GLY A 710 -22.38 51.89 -6.15
N PRO A 711 -21.50 52.76 -6.68
CA PRO A 711 -20.69 53.63 -5.86
C PRO A 711 -21.57 54.61 -5.08
N LEU A 712 -21.64 54.42 -3.77
CA LEU A 712 -22.31 55.35 -2.86
C LEU A 712 -21.32 56.46 -2.49
N SER A 713 -21.62 57.69 -2.89
CA SER A 713 -20.78 58.84 -2.59
C SER A 713 -21.48 59.78 -1.61
N ALA A 714 -20.78 60.16 -0.54
CA ALA A 714 -21.25 61.15 0.42
C ALA A 714 -20.06 61.91 1.03
N GLY A 715 -20.09 63.24 1.01
CA GLY A 715 -19.11 64.07 1.73
C GLY A 715 -17.65 63.85 1.33
N GLY A 716 -17.36 63.62 0.05
CA GLY A 716 -16.00 63.42 -0.47
C GLY A 716 -15.46 61.99 -0.35
N LEU A 717 -16.26 61.06 0.19
CA LEU A 717 -15.96 59.64 0.28
C LEU A 717 -16.86 58.86 -0.69
N THR A 718 -16.26 57.92 -1.41
CA THR A 718 -16.96 57.02 -2.33
C THR A 718 -16.67 55.57 -1.94
N LEU A 719 -17.72 54.80 -1.69
CA LEU A 719 -17.61 53.36 -1.50
C LEU A 719 -17.50 52.70 -2.88
N LEU A 720 -16.42 51.97 -3.13
CA LEU A 720 -16.13 51.39 -4.46
C LEU A 720 -16.72 49.98 -4.65
N GLY A 721 -17.22 49.36 -3.57
CA GLY A 721 -17.83 48.02 -3.57
C GLY A 721 -17.23 47.09 -2.53
N SER A 722 -17.92 45.98 -2.26
CA SER A 722 -17.49 44.92 -1.34
C SER A 722 -17.32 43.57 -2.04
N ALA A 723 -16.38 42.76 -1.57
CA ALA A 723 -16.08 41.42 -2.07
C ALA A 723 -15.74 40.46 -0.91
N LEU A 724 -16.11 39.18 -1.06
CA LEU A 724 -15.60 38.10 -0.23
C LEU A 724 -14.42 37.46 -0.96
N THR A 725 -13.33 37.20 -0.24
CA THR A 725 -12.12 36.63 -0.81
C THR A 725 -11.52 35.62 0.16
N VAL A 726 -10.99 34.55 -0.39
CA VAL A 726 -10.29 33.50 0.36
C VAL A 726 -8.80 33.78 0.19
N LEU A 727 -8.09 34.04 1.29
CA LEU A 727 -6.70 34.47 1.28
C LEU A 727 -5.85 33.62 2.22
N SER A 728 -4.54 33.54 1.94
CA SER A 728 -3.59 32.78 2.76
C SER A 728 -3.17 33.58 4.00
N SER A 729 -2.98 34.90 3.88
CA SER A 729 -2.92 35.86 4.99
C SER A 729 -2.90 37.29 4.44
N PRO A 730 -3.73 38.22 4.94
CA PRO A 730 -3.66 39.62 4.51
C PRO A 730 -2.40 40.35 5.05
N CYS A 731 -1.64 39.73 5.96
CA CYS A 731 -0.47 40.35 6.60
C CYS A 731 0.80 40.30 5.74
N SER A 732 0.77 39.61 4.59
CA SER A 732 1.89 39.50 3.65
C SER A 732 1.99 40.66 2.65
N GLY A 733 1.01 41.57 2.62
CA GLY A 733 1.03 42.81 1.84
C GLY A 733 0.98 42.68 0.30
N VAL A 734 1.20 41.48 -0.24
CA VAL A 734 1.27 41.24 -1.69
C VAL A 734 -0.06 40.71 -2.24
N GLU A 735 -0.84 39.95 -1.46
CA GLU A 735 -2.06 39.30 -1.97
C GLU A 735 -3.27 40.23 -2.15
N LEU A 736 -3.33 41.36 -1.45
CA LEU A 736 -4.47 42.29 -1.55
C LEU A 736 -4.31 43.37 -2.63
N ALA A 737 -3.11 43.52 -3.20
CA ALA A 737 -2.81 44.61 -4.13
C ALA A 737 -3.35 44.40 -5.55
N ASN A 738 -3.76 43.18 -5.92
CA ASN A 738 -4.18 42.82 -7.29
C ASN A 738 -5.40 41.89 -7.36
N ALA A 739 -6.17 41.73 -6.27
CA ALA A 739 -7.38 40.92 -6.31
C ALA A 739 -8.42 41.56 -7.27
N PRO A 740 -8.96 40.80 -8.24
CA PRO A 740 -9.94 41.33 -9.20
C PRO A 740 -11.19 41.87 -8.48
N LEU A 741 -11.62 43.06 -8.88
CA LEU A 741 -12.92 43.62 -8.52
C LEU A 741 -14.01 42.91 -9.33
N ASP A 742 -14.66 41.91 -8.76
CA ASP A 742 -15.96 41.40 -9.24
C ASP A 742 -16.71 40.67 -8.09
N PRO A 743 -18.06 40.60 -8.08
CA PRO A 743 -18.82 41.16 -6.97
C PRO A 743 -19.78 40.11 -6.41
N GLN A 744 -19.41 39.44 -5.31
CA GLN A 744 -20.38 38.72 -4.48
C GLN A 744 -20.13 38.96 -2.97
N VAL A 745 -20.69 40.10 -2.55
CA VAL A 745 -21.32 40.50 -1.27
C VAL A 745 -20.61 40.34 0.10
N LEU A 746 -20.35 41.51 0.73
CA LEU A 746 -20.25 41.72 2.18
C LEU A 746 -21.02 43.00 2.60
N TYR A 747 -21.72 43.00 3.75
CA TYR A 747 -22.22 44.22 4.41
C TYR A 747 -21.12 44.92 5.20
N LEU A 748 -21.02 46.22 4.97
CA LEU A 748 -20.22 47.11 5.78
C LEU A 748 -21.02 48.40 5.96
N SER A 749 -21.53 48.67 7.16
CA SER A 749 -22.13 49.97 7.46
C SER A 749 -21.16 50.80 8.27
N THR A 750 -20.92 52.03 7.83
CA THR A 750 -19.98 52.96 8.45
C THR A 750 -20.71 54.25 8.79
N ARG A 751 -20.46 54.78 10.00
CA ARG A 751 -20.89 56.14 10.36
C ARG A 751 -19.69 57.07 10.25
N PHE A 752 -19.77 58.00 9.31
CA PHE A 752 -18.80 59.08 9.15
C PHE A 752 -19.31 60.34 9.83
N ALA A 753 -18.40 61.08 10.47
CA ALA A 753 -18.62 62.45 10.88
C ALA A 753 -17.61 63.33 10.12
N PRO A 754 -17.98 64.57 9.74
CA PRO A 754 -17.05 65.51 9.11
C PRO A 754 -15.78 65.75 9.93
#